data_AF-A0A1I7UZS2-F1
#
_entry.id   AF-A0A1I7UZS2-F1
#
_cell.length_a   1.000
_cell.length_b   1.000
_cell.length_c   1.000
_cell.angle_alpha   90.00
_cell.angle_beta   90.00
_cell.angle_gamma   90.00
#
_symmetry.space_group_name_H-M   'P 1'
#
loop_
_entity.id
_entity.type
_entity.pdbx_description
1 polymer ?
#
loop_
_entity_poly.entity_id
_entity_poly.type
_entity_poly.pdbx_seq_one_letter_code
_entity_poly.pdbx_strand_id
1 'polypeptide(L)'
;MEKKKSKTNLLQKFADKFKKKKRVKSTSASRERSTELSRRPRAHRSPSKSKVSGGSPSADTKSKIDLMEVTAKGIKTEKKKSDKKKKKETTPQKSPSTLALRRADSVMEASGNARNVEKAVKSWMDHLEKPDFKKTTEATFASLDAIRVEMEKCQVFKKNLDLCQSENVELLDANRVKGNDGDFFYHGSILQMPTVTNKTTILAQLAVSDSPSSMESFWLMIAAQKIQRLYFVLGEDEMDKKTLSEHFPDDFAEFKTIRVNNRKTVGKSDEQPNSQLFYEVVPKDCAEAPFCMIEICDFWPDAKIPTTNYGRIAGTAASVFDSDVDADATCAIMSNYGAGRAVFFPQEIAFSVRSQRPGAIETVSQYIFTYIIALHYSLKFVKDGGLKARIEKVISQLEQFGCEKMTEEDEDDNLTRGTDPYWKIMTEYDVPTLKQALVELGPFWFPTKMHVSDFLQDLLERSVNSPTYTLQRLLLSKLHQLSNMRNFQSFLILLSTYSVELGDAYNIDLTFESLYIKATCANELMPWDRAHCEPSTSETALILQPEHVRSMENCTNMYYQCLALLVNSGEHPVVHEKASALNADIFKWAPIARVFSAFLTNYDDLNTQKKCAEGFWRSVTPEFNDAQPPRGIRRGPEAEQRMTAARKQLAYLFYFLSLFRDRQLVNFISGYIVSLHNKVMNIQKRPHMKIFGKLTKLFDLDGNFPKLEITNLDDIRQLLETTIEKAYGMSRTDPDAIRTYADFLFVEKDYQGAAKKYLEYFAANDPTLRVSTSSDVFDDMIIQRLRICTAHSGYLTMSMLTCQWLQVGRRKAYQKAMEMLKNNETRDVGANCAEFVIDVTAVEMLSQFYQEMRMTKSLNTLYTGASSLSANQNVPGILTKQEAERRTAKLMTALASIYFGLHL
;
A
#
# COMPACT_ATOMS: atom_id res chain seq x y z
N MET A 1 44.29 -5.87 51.61
CA MET A 1 44.88 -4.51 51.51
C MET A 1 46.02 -4.56 50.48
N GLU A 2 45.77 -4.67 49.17
CA GLU A 2 45.03 -3.75 48.26
C GLU A 2 45.71 -2.40 48.00
N LYS A 3 46.20 -2.20 46.75
CA LYS A 3 45.58 -1.23 45.81
C LYS A 3 46.09 -1.41 44.36
N LYS A 4 45.28 -0.91 43.42
CA LYS A 4 45.33 -1.18 41.96
C LYS A 4 46.43 -0.39 41.23
N LYS A 5 47.14 -1.04 40.30
CA LYS A 5 47.86 -0.53 39.09
C LYS A 5 48.29 -1.78 38.28
N SER A 6 48.26 -1.86 36.96
CA SER A 6 47.77 -0.96 35.90
C SER A 6 47.04 -1.77 34.81
N LYS A 7 46.04 -1.19 34.13
CA LYS A 7 45.24 -1.86 33.07
C LYS A 7 45.32 -1.18 31.69
N THR A 8 46.20 -0.20 31.51
CA THR A 8 46.25 0.66 30.30
C THR A 8 46.96 0.05 29.08
N ASN A 9 47.66 -1.08 29.23
CA ASN A 9 48.56 -1.61 28.18
C ASN A 9 47.93 -2.63 27.21
N LEU A 10 46.60 -2.85 27.29
CA LEU A 10 45.88 -3.79 26.42
C LEU A 10 45.05 -3.08 25.32
N LEU A 11 44.36 -1.99 25.66
CA LEU A 11 43.53 -1.22 24.73
C LEU A 11 44.33 -0.65 23.54
N GLN A 12 45.55 -0.17 23.79
CA GLN A 12 46.43 0.33 22.73
C GLN A 12 46.73 -0.74 21.65
N LYS A 13 46.87 -2.01 22.06
CA LYS A 13 47.14 -3.13 21.14
C LYS A 13 45.94 -3.54 20.28
N PHE A 14 44.73 -3.11 20.62
CA PHE A 14 43.55 -3.30 19.76
C PHE A 14 43.42 -2.19 18.71
N ALA A 15 43.73 -0.93 19.06
CA ALA A 15 43.63 0.21 18.16
C ALA A 15 44.53 0.07 16.91
N ASP A 16 45.78 -0.35 17.09
CA ASP A 16 46.75 -0.50 15.99
C ASP A 16 46.43 -1.67 15.03
N LYS A 17 45.60 -2.64 15.47
CA LYS A 17 45.27 -3.81 14.66
C LYS A 17 44.25 -3.53 13.55
N PHE A 18 43.43 -2.49 13.69
CA PHE A 18 42.43 -2.08 12.69
C PHE A 18 42.92 -1.04 11.66
N LYS A 19 44.01 -0.32 11.93
CA LYS A 19 44.54 0.71 10.99
C LYS A 19 45.36 0.14 9.82
N LYS A 20 45.56 -1.19 9.71
CA LYS A 20 46.40 -1.85 8.68
C LYS A 20 45.66 -2.84 7.76
N LYS A 21 44.53 -2.45 7.16
CA LYS A 21 44.00 -3.18 5.97
C LYS A 21 43.10 -2.39 5.00
N LYS A 22 43.46 -1.15 4.62
CA LYS A 22 42.72 -0.39 3.59
C LYS A 22 43.61 0.41 2.61
N ARG A 23 44.52 -0.26 1.87
CA ARG A 23 45.05 0.16 0.54
C ARG A 23 46.05 -0.85 -0.03
N VAL A 24 45.63 -1.63 -1.03
CA VAL A 24 46.43 -2.00 -2.22
C VAL A 24 45.47 -1.96 -3.40
N LYS A 25 45.91 -1.45 -4.56
CA LYS A 25 45.11 -1.33 -5.78
C LYS A 25 45.96 -1.82 -6.96
N SER A 26 45.66 -2.99 -7.49
CA SER A 26 46.28 -3.50 -8.71
C SER A 26 45.34 -4.47 -9.46
N THR A 27 45.55 -4.58 -10.76
CA THR A 27 44.70 -5.26 -11.74
C THR A 27 45.44 -6.43 -12.39
N SER A 28 44.76 -7.54 -12.66
CA SER A 28 45.03 -8.45 -13.79
C SER A 28 43.83 -9.38 -14.02
N ALA A 29 43.79 -10.12 -15.14
CA ALA A 29 42.59 -10.81 -15.60
C ALA A 29 42.86 -12.19 -16.22
N SER A 30 41.87 -13.08 -16.17
CA SER A 30 41.66 -14.29 -17.00
C SER A 30 40.16 -14.61 -16.95
N ARG A 31 39.41 -14.88 -18.04
CA ARG A 31 39.47 -16.02 -18.99
C ARG A 31 39.22 -17.37 -18.31
N GLU A 32 38.30 -18.24 -18.73
CA GLU A 32 37.32 -18.26 -19.86
C GLU A 32 35.97 -18.87 -19.36
N ARG A 33 34.83 -18.86 -20.08
CA ARG A 33 34.53 -18.54 -21.51
C ARG A 33 33.35 -17.51 -21.56
N SER A 34 32.32 -17.48 -22.42
CA SER A 34 31.81 -18.32 -23.53
C SER A 34 31.42 -17.46 -24.75
N THR A 35 30.76 -18.05 -25.75
CA THR A 35 30.34 -17.41 -27.01
C THR A 35 28.82 -17.33 -27.14
N GLU A 36 28.30 -16.20 -27.65
CA GLU A 36 27.43 -16.23 -28.84
C GLU A 36 27.39 -14.88 -29.57
N LEU A 37 27.07 -14.91 -30.88
CA LEU A 37 27.19 -13.74 -31.78
C LEU A 37 25.88 -13.40 -32.49
N SER A 38 25.37 -12.21 -32.16
CA SER A 38 24.45 -11.34 -32.93
C SER A 38 24.06 -11.77 -34.35
N ARG A 39 22.74 -11.76 -34.62
CA ARG A 39 22.16 -10.89 -35.68
C ARG A 39 20.65 -10.65 -35.52
N ARG A 40 20.18 -9.51 -36.04
CA ARG A 40 18.76 -9.09 -36.12
C ARG A 40 18.12 -9.48 -37.46
N PRO A 41 16.77 -9.53 -37.58
CA PRO A 41 16.07 -10.20 -38.67
C PRO A 41 15.77 -9.32 -39.89
N ARG A 42 15.46 -9.94 -41.05
CA ARG A 42 14.61 -9.31 -42.09
C ARG A 42 14.05 -10.26 -43.17
N ALA A 43 12.82 -9.92 -43.60
CA ALA A 43 12.22 -10.06 -44.93
C ALA A 43 11.85 -11.45 -45.52
N HIS A 44 10.62 -11.52 -46.05
CA HIS A 44 10.20 -12.53 -47.04
C HIS A 44 10.88 -12.30 -48.41
N ARG A 45 11.14 -13.39 -49.14
CA ARG A 45 10.81 -13.54 -50.57
C ARG A 45 10.96 -14.99 -51.04
N SER A 46 10.00 -15.47 -51.83
CA SER A 46 10.06 -16.78 -52.50
C SER A 46 11.04 -16.75 -53.68
N PRO A 47 11.53 -17.93 -54.11
CA PRO A 47 11.29 -18.31 -55.51
C PRO A 47 10.82 -19.77 -55.66
N SER A 48 10.70 -20.23 -56.91
CA SER A 48 9.96 -21.43 -57.32
C SER A 48 10.75 -22.37 -58.24
N LYS A 49 10.32 -23.65 -58.32
CA LYS A 49 10.58 -24.63 -59.42
C LYS A 49 12.04 -25.17 -59.51
N SER A 50 12.31 -26.41 -59.94
CA SER A 50 11.42 -27.55 -60.28
C SER A 50 12.18 -28.86 -60.55
N LYS A 51 11.48 -30.02 -60.44
CA LYS A 51 11.64 -31.27 -61.24
C LYS A 51 12.91 -32.13 -60.97
N VAL A 52 12.93 -33.48 -61.12
CA VAL A 52 11.90 -34.49 -61.49
C VAL A 52 12.04 -35.78 -60.64
N SER A 53 10.94 -36.51 -60.50
CA SER A 53 10.78 -37.99 -60.45
C SER A 53 10.70 -38.67 -59.07
N GLY A 54 9.82 -39.66 -58.85
CA GLY A 54 8.68 -40.14 -59.66
C GLY A 54 7.95 -41.32 -58.99
N GLY A 55 6.64 -41.49 -59.19
CA GLY A 55 5.86 -42.63 -58.66
C GLY A 55 4.50 -42.24 -58.04
N SER A 56 3.46 -43.00 -58.35
CA SER A 56 2.04 -42.87 -57.92
C SER A 56 1.31 -44.21 -58.25
N PRO A 57 0.02 -44.48 -57.95
CA PRO A 57 -1.04 -43.62 -57.37
C PRO A 57 -1.96 -44.34 -56.32
N SER A 58 -3.19 -43.82 -56.15
CA SER A 58 -4.41 -44.41 -55.51
C SER A 58 -4.52 -44.35 -53.97
N ALA A 59 -5.70 -44.24 -53.35
CA ALA A 59 -7.04 -43.72 -53.73
C ALA A 59 -7.85 -43.51 -52.41
N ASP A 60 -8.43 -42.35 -52.09
CA ASP A 60 -9.68 -41.70 -52.56
C ASP A 60 -10.95 -42.11 -51.76
N THR A 61 -11.96 -41.23 -51.73
CA THR A 61 -13.30 -41.32 -51.08
C THR A 61 -13.38 -41.28 -49.54
N LYS A 62 -14.57 -41.07 -48.93
CA LYS A 62 -15.52 -39.92 -48.97
C LYS A 62 -16.71 -40.18 -48.02
N SER A 63 -17.23 -39.12 -47.37
CA SER A 63 -18.60 -39.05 -46.77
C SER A 63 -18.87 -40.00 -45.57
N LYS A 64 -19.98 -39.91 -44.80
CA LYS A 64 -21.20 -39.06 -44.92
C LYS A 64 -21.79 -38.74 -43.52
N ILE A 65 -22.78 -37.84 -43.48
CA ILE A 65 -23.64 -37.49 -42.33
C ILE A 65 -24.99 -38.21 -42.46
N ASP A 66 -25.59 -38.64 -41.34
CA ASP A 66 -27.02 -38.53 -40.92
C ASP A 66 -27.15 -39.20 -39.51
N LEU A 67 -27.89 -38.79 -38.47
CA LEU A 67 -29.13 -38.00 -38.25
C LEU A 67 -30.39 -38.89 -38.07
N MET A 68 -31.39 -38.41 -37.30
CA MET A 68 -32.65 -39.06 -36.87
C MET A 68 -32.58 -40.12 -35.74
N GLU A 69 -33.62 -40.35 -34.93
CA GLU A 69 -34.60 -39.42 -34.32
C GLU A 69 -35.37 -40.05 -33.12
N VAL A 70 -36.03 -39.19 -32.34
CA VAL A 70 -37.26 -39.36 -31.52
C VAL A 70 -37.86 -40.77 -31.30
N THR A 71 -38.11 -41.11 -30.03
CA THR A 71 -39.48 -41.46 -29.56
C THR A 71 -39.64 -41.35 -28.05
N ALA A 72 -40.85 -41.00 -27.59
CA ALA A 72 -41.19 -40.84 -26.18
C ALA A 72 -42.39 -41.70 -25.78
N LYS A 73 -42.44 -42.10 -24.50
CA LYS A 73 -43.64 -42.54 -23.75
C LYS A 73 -43.33 -42.50 -22.25
N GLY A 74 -44.35 -42.25 -21.43
CA GLY A 74 -44.21 -42.17 -19.96
C GLY A 74 -45.37 -42.87 -19.24
N ILE A 75 -45.76 -42.32 -18.09
CA ILE A 75 -46.95 -42.65 -17.24
C ILE A 75 -46.69 -43.53 -15.99
N LYS A 76 -46.61 -42.82 -14.86
CA LYS A 76 -47.18 -43.10 -13.50
C LYS A 76 -46.49 -43.98 -12.42
N THR A 77 -46.53 -43.36 -11.23
CA THR A 77 -46.84 -43.88 -9.87
C THR A 77 -45.77 -44.50 -8.95
N GLU A 78 -45.94 -44.11 -7.68
CA GLU A 78 -45.09 -44.28 -6.49
C GLU A 78 -44.95 -45.73 -5.98
N LYS A 79 -43.82 -46.08 -5.35
CA LYS A 79 -43.65 -46.03 -3.86
C LYS A 79 -42.24 -46.41 -3.37
N LYS A 80 -42.03 -46.23 -2.06
CA LYS A 80 -40.81 -46.52 -1.25
C LYS A 80 -40.41 -48.03 -1.39
N LYS A 81 -39.20 -48.52 -1.06
CA LYS A 81 -38.26 -48.14 0.02
C LYS A 81 -36.86 -48.81 -0.14
N SER A 82 -35.88 -48.35 0.66
CA SER A 82 -34.66 -49.04 1.16
C SER A 82 -33.58 -49.61 0.22
N ASP A 83 -32.42 -48.94 0.25
CA ASP A 83 -31.05 -49.46 0.54
C ASP A 83 -30.40 -50.59 -0.29
N LYS A 84 -29.15 -50.33 -0.71
CA LYS A 84 -28.24 -51.33 -1.28
C LYS A 84 -26.79 -51.12 -0.81
N LYS A 85 -26.21 -52.12 -0.14
CA LYS A 85 -24.77 -52.20 0.14
C LYS A 85 -23.98 -52.34 -1.17
N LYS A 86 -22.74 -51.85 -1.20
CA LYS A 86 -21.68 -52.35 -2.10
C LYS A 86 -20.29 -52.26 -1.46
N LYS A 87 -19.34 -53.07 -1.94
CA LYS A 87 -18.02 -53.29 -1.32
C LYS A 87 -16.91 -53.28 -2.38
N LYS A 88 -16.03 -52.27 -2.29
CA LYS A 88 -14.58 -52.21 -2.64
C LYS A 88 -14.09 -52.50 -4.08
N GLU A 89 -12.85 -52.03 -4.33
CA GLU A 89 -11.89 -52.34 -5.43
C GLU A 89 -12.20 -51.73 -6.83
N THR A 90 -11.27 -51.10 -7.58
CA THR A 90 -9.84 -50.73 -7.34
C THR A 90 -9.39 -49.51 -8.22
N THR A 91 -8.18 -49.00 -7.94
CA THR A 91 -7.31 -47.96 -8.58
C THR A 91 -7.30 -47.85 -10.14
N PRO A 92 -6.76 -46.76 -10.79
CA PRO A 92 -5.74 -45.79 -10.32
C PRO A 92 -6.02 -44.28 -10.62
N GLN A 93 -4.97 -43.44 -10.52
CA GLN A 93 -4.98 -41.96 -10.45
C GLN A 93 -5.27 -41.19 -11.76
N LYS A 94 -5.83 -39.99 -11.62
CA LYS A 94 -5.54 -38.79 -12.42
C LYS A 94 -5.49 -37.54 -11.51
N SER A 95 -4.74 -36.53 -11.91
CA SER A 95 -4.54 -35.27 -11.17
C SER A 95 -5.81 -34.40 -11.10
N PRO A 96 -6.23 -33.90 -9.91
CA PRO A 96 -7.37 -33.00 -9.79
C PRO A 96 -6.95 -31.54 -10.02
N SER A 97 -7.29 -30.99 -11.20
CA SER A 97 -7.34 -29.54 -11.39
C SER A 97 -8.55 -28.94 -10.66
N THR A 98 -8.40 -27.73 -10.12
CA THR A 98 -9.51 -26.84 -9.70
C THR A 98 -10.57 -27.48 -8.79
N LEU A 99 -10.21 -27.74 -7.53
CA LEU A 99 -11.21 -27.91 -6.47
C LEU A 99 -11.86 -26.55 -6.15
N ALA A 100 -13.16 -26.43 -6.42
CA ALA A 100 -13.95 -25.30 -5.94
C ALA A 100 -14.22 -25.48 -4.43
N LEU A 101 -13.75 -24.55 -3.60
CA LEU A 101 -14.02 -24.59 -2.16
C LEU A 101 -15.53 -24.41 -1.91
N ARG A 102 -16.16 -25.48 -1.45
CA ARG A 102 -17.30 -25.38 -0.53
C ARG A 102 -16.73 -25.50 0.88
N ARG A 103 -17.38 -24.89 1.88
CA ARG A 103 -17.09 -25.19 3.28
C ARG A 103 -17.32 -26.69 3.51
N ALA A 104 -16.31 -27.39 4.02
CA ALA A 104 -16.46 -28.74 4.56
C ALA A 104 -17.00 -28.64 6.00
N ASP A 105 -17.89 -29.56 6.36
CA ASP A 105 -18.36 -29.71 7.74
C ASP A 105 -17.22 -30.29 8.60
N SER A 106 -17.12 -29.89 9.87
CA SER A 106 -15.95 -30.22 10.69
C SER A 106 -15.82 -31.71 11.03
N VAL A 107 -14.59 -32.17 11.32
CA VAL A 107 -14.34 -33.54 11.80
C VAL A 107 -15.08 -33.85 13.12
N MET A 108 -15.38 -32.84 13.94
CA MET A 108 -16.24 -32.99 15.12
C MET A 108 -17.73 -33.20 14.78
N GLU A 109 -18.24 -32.55 13.74
CA GLU A 109 -19.61 -32.75 13.26
C GLU A 109 -19.75 -34.12 12.60
N ALA A 110 -18.78 -34.53 11.79
CA ALA A 110 -18.75 -35.84 11.14
C ALA A 110 -18.62 -37.02 12.13
N SER A 111 -17.97 -36.82 13.28
CA SER A 111 -17.78 -37.87 14.31
C SER A 111 -18.92 -37.95 15.34
N GLY A 112 -19.87 -37.02 15.33
CA GLY A 112 -21.02 -37.01 16.26
C GLY A 112 -20.66 -36.77 17.73
N ASN A 113 -19.43 -36.35 18.02
CA ASN A 113 -18.85 -36.32 19.37
C ASN A 113 -19.36 -35.16 20.26
N ALA A 114 -20.21 -34.28 19.73
CA ALA A 114 -20.72 -33.07 20.40
C ALA A 114 -21.32 -33.32 21.80
N ARG A 115 -21.97 -34.48 22.04
CA ARG A 115 -22.52 -34.83 23.37
C ARG A 115 -21.46 -35.05 24.45
N ASN A 116 -20.22 -35.35 24.07
CA ASN A 116 -19.11 -35.48 25.01
C ASN A 116 -18.44 -34.13 25.25
N VAL A 117 -18.34 -33.28 24.21
CA VAL A 117 -17.94 -31.87 24.34
C VAL A 117 -18.90 -31.13 25.29
N GLU A 118 -20.22 -31.25 25.09
CA GLU A 118 -21.24 -30.62 25.92
C GLU A 118 -21.18 -31.05 27.40
N LYS A 119 -20.83 -32.32 27.68
CA LYS A 119 -20.57 -32.80 29.04
C LYS A 119 -19.29 -32.21 29.64
N ALA A 120 -18.20 -32.16 28.87
CA ALA A 120 -16.92 -31.61 29.33
C ALA A 120 -17.06 -30.11 29.62
N VAL A 121 -17.71 -29.36 28.72
CA VAL A 121 -18.03 -27.94 28.89
C VAL A 121 -18.90 -27.73 30.13
N LYS A 122 -19.92 -28.56 30.38
CA LYS A 122 -20.71 -28.48 31.61
C LYS A 122 -19.85 -28.67 32.86
N SER A 123 -19.00 -29.71 32.89
CA SER A 123 -18.08 -29.96 34.01
C SER A 123 -17.04 -28.84 34.20
N TRP A 124 -16.69 -28.11 33.13
CA TRP A 124 -15.79 -26.97 33.20
C TRP A 124 -16.51 -25.72 33.73
N MET A 125 -17.73 -25.45 33.26
CA MET A 125 -18.60 -24.39 33.79
C MET A 125 -18.87 -24.54 35.29
N ASP A 126 -19.09 -25.77 35.75
CA ASP A 126 -19.26 -26.10 37.18
C ASP A 126 -17.96 -25.87 38.01
N HIS A 127 -16.81 -25.63 37.36
CA HIS A 127 -15.57 -25.14 37.98
C HIS A 127 -15.43 -23.61 37.87
N LEU A 128 -15.73 -23.02 36.72
CA LEU A 128 -15.58 -21.57 36.46
C LEU A 128 -16.57 -20.70 37.26
N GLU A 129 -17.77 -21.22 37.57
CA GLU A 129 -18.79 -20.50 38.35
C GLU A 129 -18.51 -20.42 39.87
N LYS A 130 -17.35 -20.91 40.34
CA LYS A 130 -16.98 -20.84 41.77
C LYS A 130 -16.56 -19.42 42.17
N PRO A 131 -16.91 -18.96 43.39
CA PRO A 131 -16.67 -17.58 43.82
C PRO A 131 -15.18 -17.22 44.03
N ASP A 132 -14.30 -18.22 44.14
CA ASP A 132 -12.85 -18.07 44.26
C ASP A 132 -12.13 -18.02 42.89
N PHE A 133 -12.84 -18.24 41.77
CA PHE A 133 -12.22 -18.40 40.45
C PHE A 133 -11.29 -17.24 40.04
N LYS A 134 -11.63 -15.97 40.30
CA LYS A 134 -10.75 -14.82 40.02
C LYS A 134 -9.37 -15.00 40.70
N LYS A 135 -9.36 -15.28 42.00
CA LYS A 135 -8.15 -15.47 42.81
C LYS A 135 -7.36 -16.72 42.42
N THR A 136 -8.06 -17.81 42.10
CA THR A 136 -7.44 -19.05 41.61
C THR A 136 -6.77 -18.82 40.25
N THR A 137 -7.36 -17.98 39.39
CA THR A 137 -6.77 -17.59 38.09
C THR A 137 -5.52 -16.75 38.26
N GLU A 138 -5.56 -15.72 39.12
CA GLU A 138 -4.41 -14.88 39.47
C GLU A 138 -3.25 -15.72 40.05
N ALA A 139 -3.52 -16.58 41.03
CA ALA A 139 -2.51 -17.45 41.63
C ALA A 139 -1.93 -18.47 40.64
N THR A 140 -2.74 -18.95 39.69
CA THR A 140 -2.28 -19.82 38.60
C THR A 140 -1.37 -19.06 37.64
N PHE A 141 -1.73 -17.84 37.24
CA PHE A 141 -0.88 -17.01 36.37
C PHE A 141 0.44 -16.60 37.05
N ALA A 142 0.41 -16.22 38.33
CA ALA A 142 1.62 -15.93 39.09
C ALA A 142 2.57 -17.14 39.14
N SER A 143 2.02 -18.36 39.20
CA SER A 143 2.79 -19.61 39.11
C SER A 143 3.32 -19.89 37.68
N LEU A 144 2.69 -19.33 36.65
CA LEU A 144 3.10 -19.43 35.24
C LEU A 144 4.21 -18.41 34.89
N ASP A 145 4.12 -17.17 35.37
CA ASP A 145 5.19 -16.17 35.16
C ASP A 145 6.47 -16.52 35.94
N ALA A 146 6.33 -17.07 37.15
CA ALA A 146 7.46 -17.53 37.96
C ALA A 146 8.37 -18.57 37.25
N ILE A 147 7.95 -19.14 36.11
CA ILE A 147 8.78 -19.97 35.24
C ILE A 147 9.86 -19.11 34.55
N ARG A 148 11.05 -19.08 35.15
CA ARG A 148 12.24 -18.45 34.57
C ARG A 148 13.00 -19.43 33.66
N VAL A 149 13.57 -18.90 32.58
CA VAL A 149 14.32 -19.68 31.58
C VAL A 149 15.77 -19.86 32.02
N GLU A 150 16.26 -21.11 32.02
CA GLU A 150 17.69 -21.36 32.18
C GLU A 150 18.45 -20.91 30.93
N MET A 151 19.11 -19.76 31.03
CA MET A 151 19.88 -19.16 29.92
C MET A 151 21.04 -20.01 29.40
N GLU A 152 21.33 -21.16 30.01
CA GLU A 152 22.25 -22.16 29.46
C GLU A 152 21.63 -22.99 28.32
N LYS A 153 20.30 -23.05 28.22
CA LYS A 153 19.53 -23.80 27.20
C LYS A 153 19.20 -22.99 25.93
N CYS A 154 19.71 -21.76 25.83
CA CYS A 154 19.41 -20.78 24.78
C CYS A 154 20.70 -20.25 24.10
N GLN A 155 21.64 -21.14 23.77
CA GLN A 155 22.97 -20.79 23.23
C GLN A 155 22.95 -20.40 21.75
N VAL A 156 22.00 -20.91 20.96
CA VAL A 156 21.85 -20.51 19.55
C VAL A 156 21.14 -19.15 19.49
N PHE A 157 20.13 -18.92 20.33
CA PHE A 157 19.47 -17.61 20.50
C PHE A 157 20.48 -16.49 20.76
N LYS A 158 21.30 -16.63 21.80
CA LYS A 158 22.36 -15.67 22.20
C LYS A 158 23.39 -15.32 21.10
N LYS A 159 23.50 -16.14 20.04
CA LYS A 159 24.44 -15.95 18.93
C LYS A 159 23.83 -15.25 17.72
N ASN A 160 22.50 -15.11 17.67
CA ASN A 160 21.74 -14.64 16.51
C ASN A 160 20.69 -13.58 16.91
N LEU A 161 20.98 -12.78 17.94
CA LEU A 161 20.07 -11.73 18.44
C LEU A 161 19.73 -10.68 17.37
N ASP A 162 20.64 -10.47 16.41
CA ASP A 162 20.47 -9.65 15.20
C ASP A 162 19.44 -10.20 14.19
N LEU A 163 18.97 -11.44 14.39
CA LEU A 163 17.89 -12.08 13.63
C LEU A 163 16.59 -12.21 14.46
N CYS A 164 16.55 -11.65 15.66
CA CYS A 164 15.43 -11.72 16.60
C CYS A 164 14.67 -10.39 16.68
N GLN A 165 13.34 -10.42 16.83
CA GLN A 165 12.50 -9.22 17.00
C GLN A 165 12.59 -8.63 18.42
N SER A 166 13.09 -9.40 19.38
CA SER A 166 13.30 -8.97 20.77
C SER A 166 14.42 -9.79 21.40
N GLU A 167 15.24 -9.16 22.23
CA GLU A 167 16.21 -9.85 23.10
C GLU A 167 15.58 -10.43 24.37
N ASN A 168 14.35 -10.01 24.69
CA ASN A 168 13.61 -10.37 25.92
C ASN A 168 12.66 -11.58 25.74
N VAL A 169 12.64 -12.22 24.58
CA VAL A 169 11.86 -13.43 24.30
C VAL A 169 12.83 -14.53 23.93
N GLU A 170 13.15 -15.43 24.85
CA GLU A 170 14.19 -16.43 24.59
C GLU A 170 13.73 -17.58 23.69
N LEU A 171 14.69 -18.24 23.04
CA LEU A 171 14.47 -19.46 22.26
C LEU A 171 15.31 -20.62 22.80
N LEU A 172 14.62 -21.70 23.19
CA LEU A 172 15.23 -22.94 23.66
C LEU A 172 15.83 -23.75 22.51
N ASP A 173 17.12 -24.12 22.63
CA ASP A 173 17.85 -24.87 21.60
C ASP A 173 17.29 -26.28 21.36
N ALA A 174 16.58 -26.83 22.35
CA ALA A 174 15.98 -28.17 22.33
C ALA A 174 14.93 -28.31 21.21
N ASN A 175 13.92 -27.43 21.21
CA ASN A 175 12.75 -27.50 20.33
C ASN A 175 12.66 -26.35 19.30
N ARG A 176 13.71 -25.51 19.16
CA ARG A 176 13.79 -24.56 18.04
C ARG A 176 13.58 -25.23 16.68
N VAL A 177 13.02 -24.49 15.74
CA VAL A 177 13.00 -24.86 14.32
C VAL A 177 14.44 -25.05 13.82
N LYS A 178 14.62 -26.09 13.00
CA LYS A 178 15.89 -26.50 12.38
C LYS A 178 15.65 -26.64 10.88
N GLY A 179 16.60 -26.15 10.07
CA GLY A 179 16.60 -26.31 8.62
C GLY A 179 17.39 -27.55 8.21
N ASN A 180 17.52 -27.76 6.90
CA ASN A 180 18.36 -28.83 6.35
C ASN A 180 19.86 -28.49 6.44
N ASP A 181 20.21 -27.20 6.46
CA ASP A 181 21.58 -26.70 6.59
C ASP A 181 21.97 -26.48 8.06
N GLY A 182 23.23 -26.80 8.40
CA GLY A 182 23.75 -26.73 9.77
C GLY A 182 23.77 -25.32 10.38
N ASP A 183 23.89 -24.28 9.55
CA ASP A 183 23.91 -22.88 9.96
C ASP A 183 22.51 -22.24 10.05
N PHE A 184 21.42 -22.99 9.83
CA PHE A 184 20.06 -22.43 9.84
C PHE A 184 19.61 -21.95 11.22
N PHE A 185 19.18 -20.68 11.27
CA PHE A 185 18.48 -20.06 12.39
C PHE A 185 17.22 -19.32 11.93
N TYR A 186 16.11 -19.59 12.62
CA TYR A 186 14.93 -18.72 12.64
C TYR A 186 14.28 -18.84 14.02
N HIS A 187 13.73 -17.75 14.55
CA HIS A 187 13.21 -17.72 15.91
C HIS A 187 11.77 -18.25 15.99
N GLY A 188 11.65 -19.58 15.93
CA GLY A 188 10.41 -20.30 16.18
C GLY A 188 10.63 -21.59 16.97
N SER A 189 9.64 -21.98 17.75
CA SER A 189 9.60 -23.22 18.55
C SER A 189 8.62 -24.21 17.94
N ILE A 190 9.03 -25.47 17.78
CA ILE A 190 8.14 -26.59 17.50
C ILE A 190 7.51 -27.03 18.84
N LEU A 191 6.19 -27.13 18.91
CA LEU A 191 5.47 -27.54 20.12
C LEU A 191 5.12 -29.02 20.09
N GLN A 192 5.45 -29.71 21.19
CA GLN A 192 4.93 -31.04 21.50
C GLN A 192 3.66 -30.87 22.36
N MET A 193 2.50 -31.09 21.73
CA MET A 193 1.19 -30.96 22.37
C MET A 193 0.70 -32.35 22.82
N PRO A 194 0.29 -32.55 24.09
CA PRO A 194 -0.03 -33.88 24.61
C PRO A 194 -1.36 -34.42 24.06
N THR A 195 -1.30 -35.27 23.03
CA THR A 195 -2.42 -36.11 22.52
C THR A 195 -3.71 -35.39 22.11
N VAL A 196 -3.64 -34.09 21.77
CA VAL A 196 -4.79 -33.32 21.24
C VAL A 196 -4.88 -33.39 19.71
N THR A 197 -3.75 -33.48 19.00
CA THR A 197 -3.68 -33.51 17.54
C THR A 197 -2.43 -34.24 17.06
N ASN A 198 -2.47 -34.75 15.82
CA ASN A 198 -1.31 -35.30 15.12
C ASN A 198 -0.58 -34.24 14.25
N LYS A 199 -1.17 -33.05 14.08
CA LYS A 199 -0.58 -31.93 13.32
C LYS A 199 0.58 -31.31 14.09
N THR A 200 1.68 -30.99 13.40
CA THR A 200 2.84 -30.34 14.02
C THR A 200 2.58 -28.84 14.14
N THR A 201 2.61 -28.29 15.36
CA THR A 201 2.38 -26.86 15.61
C THR A 201 3.69 -26.11 15.84
N ILE A 202 3.89 -25.00 15.13
CA ILE A 202 5.05 -24.12 15.27
C ILE A 202 4.59 -22.74 15.76
N LEU A 203 5.25 -22.17 16.77
CA LEU A 203 5.11 -20.76 17.17
C LEU A 203 6.35 -19.98 16.72
N ALA A 204 6.20 -18.90 15.96
CA ALA A 204 7.33 -18.13 15.44
C ALA A 204 7.09 -16.62 15.40
N GLN A 205 8.19 -15.85 15.49
CA GLN A 205 8.18 -14.39 15.32
C GLN A 205 7.93 -13.98 13.87
N LEU A 206 7.55 -12.72 13.63
CA LEU A 206 7.66 -12.09 12.32
C LEU A 206 9.13 -11.94 11.90
N ALA A 207 9.43 -12.11 10.61
CA ALA A 207 10.78 -11.89 10.08
C ALA A 207 11.22 -10.42 10.26
N VAL A 208 12.51 -10.18 10.51
CA VAL A 208 13.04 -8.80 10.63
C VAL A 208 13.17 -8.20 9.24
N SER A 209 12.37 -7.16 8.93
CA SER A 209 12.27 -6.51 7.61
C SER A 209 13.62 -6.04 7.06
N ASP A 210 14.38 -5.32 7.88
CA ASP A 210 15.70 -4.76 7.54
C ASP A 210 16.80 -5.84 7.37
N SER A 211 16.48 -7.12 7.60
CA SER A 211 17.42 -8.25 7.50
C SER A 211 17.00 -9.21 6.37
N PRO A 212 17.57 -9.08 5.16
CA PRO A 212 17.32 -10.01 4.05
C PRO A 212 17.56 -11.49 4.42
N SER A 213 18.49 -11.75 5.35
CA SER A 213 18.74 -13.06 5.95
C SER A 213 17.61 -13.57 6.85
N SER A 214 16.95 -12.70 7.62
CA SER A 214 15.77 -13.08 8.42
C SER A 214 14.57 -13.37 7.50
N MET A 215 14.37 -12.53 6.48
CA MET A 215 13.36 -12.74 5.43
C MET A 215 13.56 -14.05 4.66
N GLU A 216 14.80 -14.36 4.24
CA GLU A 216 15.11 -15.65 3.58
C GLU A 216 14.90 -16.84 4.53
N SER A 217 15.32 -16.72 5.80
CA SER A 217 15.16 -17.79 6.80
C SER A 217 13.69 -18.10 7.13
N PHE A 218 12.80 -17.10 7.05
CA PHE A 218 11.35 -17.28 7.21
C PHE A 218 10.76 -18.16 6.09
N TRP A 219 11.05 -17.86 4.83
CA TRP A 219 10.56 -18.67 3.71
C TRP A 219 11.22 -20.06 3.68
N LEU A 220 12.49 -20.18 4.08
CA LEU A 220 13.16 -21.46 4.29
C LEU A 220 12.52 -22.29 5.42
N MET A 221 12.04 -21.68 6.51
CA MET A 221 11.25 -22.39 7.53
C MET A 221 9.97 -23.00 6.91
N ILE A 222 9.21 -22.22 6.14
CA ILE A 222 7.97 -22.69 5.49
C ILE A 222 8.24 -23.90 4.60
N ALA A 223 9.32 -23.85 3.82
CA ALA A 223 9.69 -24.97 2.97
C ALA A 223 10.21 -26.20 3.74
N ALA A 224 11.18 -26.00 4.65
CA ALA A 224 11.84 -27.11 5.36
C ALA A 224 10.89 -27.85 6.31
N GLN A 225 9.96 -27.14 6.94
CA GLN A 225 8.94 -27.71 7.83
C GLN A 225 7.63 -28.08 7.12
N LYS A 226 7.56 -27.90 5.79
CA LYS A 226 6.39 -28.16 4.93
C LYS A 226 5.08 -27.56 5.49
N ILE A 227 5.13 -26.28 5.91
CA ILE A 227 4.00 -25.57 6.50
C ILE A 227 2.89 -25.38 5.44
N GLN A 228 1.72 -26.01 5.66
CA GLN A 228 0.55 -25.89 4.76
C GLN A 228 -0.40 -24.75 5.15
N ARG A 229 -0.36 -24.35 6.43
CA ARG A 229 -1.21 -23.32 7.03
C ARG A 229 -0.41 -22.46 8.00
N LEU A 230 -0.57 -21.15 7.88
CA LEU A 230 0.06 -20.16 8.75
C LEU A 230 -1.03 -19.19 9.22
N TYR A 231 -1.28 -19.13 10.53
CA TYR A 231 -2.17 -18.15 11.14
C TYR A 231 -1.35 -16.98 11.69
N PHE A 232 -1.59 -15.77 11.21
CA PHE A 232 -0.84 -14.58 11.64
C PHE A 232 -1.75 -13.61 12.39
N VAL A 233 -1.40 -13.30 13.64
CA VAL A 233 -2.14 -12.38 14.52
C VAL A 233 -1.37 -11.06 14.63
N LEU A 234 -2.03 -9.97 14.26
CA LEU A 234 -1.50 -8.61 14.17
C LEU A 234 -2.35 -7.60 14.93
N GLY A 235 -1.68 -6.56 15.40
CA GLY A 235 -2.30 -5.33 15.89
C GLY A 235 -3.03 -4.56 14.79
N GLU A 236 -3.99 -3.70 15.16
CA GLU A 236 -4.72 -2.84 14.21
C GLU A 236 -3.80 -1.84 13.49
N ASP A 237 -2.82 -1.27 14.21
CA ASP A 237 -1.87 -0.28 13.69
C ASP A 237 -0.43 -0.81 13.51
N GLU A 238 -0.18 -2.11 13.72
CA GLU A 238 1.19 -2.67 13.75
C GLU A 238 1.92 -2.69 12.40
N MET A 239 1.19 -2.80 11.28
CA MET A 239 1.77 -2.78 9.93
C MET A 239 0.82 -2.13 8.93
N ASP A 240 1.35 -1.19 8.16
CA ASP A 240 0.64 -0.68 6.98
C ASP A 240 0.69 -1.68 5.81
N LYS A 241 -0.05 -1.38 4.75
CA LYS A 241 -0.10 -2.23 3.55
C LYS A 241 1.26 -2.39 2.85
N LYS A 242 2.15 -1.40 2.95
CA LYS A 242 3.48 -1.42 2.32
C LYS A 242 4.41 -2.37 3.09
N THR A 243 4.52 -2.22 4.42
CA THR A 243 5.30 -3.14 5.27
C THR A 243 4.76 -4.57 5.15
N LEU A 244 3.45 -4.75 5.05
CA LEU A 244 2.85 -6.06 4.80
C LEU A 244 3.32 -6.67 3.46
N SER A 245 3.42 -5.89 2.39
CA SER A 245 3.91 -6.36 1.07
C SER A 245 5.44 -6.57 1.01
N GLU A 246 6.20 -5.92 1.90
CA GLU A 246 7.64 -6.18 2.08
C GLU A 246 7.88 -7.54 2.75
N HIS A 247 6.98 -7.97 3.64
CA HIS A 247 7.01 -9.32 4.22
C HIS A 247 6.39 -10.40 3.31
N PHE A 248 5.27 -10.08 2.65
CA PHE A 248 4.46 -11.01 1.87
C PHE A 248 4.26 -10.47 0.43
N PRO A 249 5.07 -10.91 -0.55
CA PRO A 249 5.10 -10.29 -1.88
C PRO A 249 3.80 -10.49 -2.66
N ASP A 250 3.29 -9.41 -3.27
CA ASP A 250 2.04 -9.43 -4.04
C ASP A 250 2.06 -10.35 -5.29
N ASP A 251 3.24 -10.66 -5.85
CA ASP A 251 3.42 -11.48 -7.06
C ASP A 251 4.61 -12.45 -6.93
N PHE A 252 5.84 -11.92 -6.82
CA PHE A 252 7.06 -12.73 -6.82
C PHE A 252 8.18 -12.15 -5.93
N ALA A 253 8.93 -13.03 -5.26
CA ALA A 253 10.23 -12.70 -4.66
C ALA A 253 11.28 -13.81 -4.91
N GLU A 254 12.53 -13.41 -5.12
CA GLU A 254 13.67 -14.31 -5.22
C GLU A 254 14.76 -13.93 -4.20
N PHE A 255 15.02 -14.84 -3.27
CA PHE A 255 16.12 -14.78 -2.31
C PHE A 255 17.33 -15.56 -2.85
N LYS A 256 18.40 -15.72 -2.07
CA LYS A 256 19.64 -16.39 -2.52
C LYS A 256 19.40 -17.85 -2.91
N THR A 257 18.66 -18.58 -2.07
CA THR A 257 18.44 -20.04 -2.09
C THR A 257 16.99 -20.45 -2.36
N ILE A 258 16.03 -19.52 -2.24
CA ILE A 258 14.60 -19.81 -2.32
C ILE A 258 13.84 -18.77 -3.17
N ARG A 259 12.75 -19.19 -3.80
CA ARG A 259 11.82 -18.34 -4.56
C ARG A 259 10.41 -18.49 -4.00
N VAL A 260 9.63 -17.42 -4.07
CA VAL A 260 8.29 -17.33 -3.50
C VAL A 260 7.36 -16.75 -4.54
N ASN A 261 6.35 -17.53 -4.94
CA ASN A 261 5.35 -17.14 -5.94
C ASN A 261 4.00 -16.95 -5.23
N ASN A 262 3.43 -15.75 -5.26
CA ASN A 262 2.04 -15.56 -4.90
C ASN A 262 1.16 -16.21 -5.99
N ARG A 263 0.20 -17.02 -5.57
CA ARG A 263 -0.75 -17.70 -6.47
C ARG A 263 -2.15 -17.12 -6.38
N LYS A 264 -2.49 -16.46 -5.27
CA LYS A 264 -3.80 -15.84 -5.01
C LYS A 264 -3.74 -14.98 -3.73
N THR A 265 -4.30 -13.78 -3.80
CA THR A 265 -4.68 -12.98 -2.63
C THR A 265 -6.21 -12.90 -2.56
N VAL A 266 -6.78 -13.09 -1.37
CA VAL A 266 -8.19 -12.84 -1.05
C VAL A 266 -8.23 -11.75 0.02
N GLY A 267 -8.80 -10.60 -0.31
CA GLY A 267 -9.02 -9.52 0.66
C GLY A 267 -10.26 -9.76 1.53
N LYS A 268 -10.40 -8.97 2.59
CA LYS A 268 -11.53 -9.04 3.53
C LYS A 268 -12.88 -8.82 2.83
N SER A 269 -13.90 -9.54 3.27
CA SER A 269 -15.32 -9.32 2.94
C SER A 269 -16.23 -9.82 4.07
N ASP A 270 -17.53 -9.56 3.99
CA ASP A 270 -18.52 -10.03 4.98
C ASP A 270 -18.56 -11.58 5.10
N GLU A 271 -18.21 -12.31 4.04
CA GLU A 271 -18.13 -13.78 4.04
C GLU A 271 -16.75 -14.31 4.48
N GLN A 272 -15.71 -13.50 4.36
CA GLN A 272 -14.30 -13.85 4.59
C GLN A 272 -13.59 -12.69 5.32
N PRO A 273 -13.67 -12.63 6.67
CA PRO A 273 -13.25 -11.44 7.42
C PRO A 273 -11.73 -11.26 7.55
N ASN A 274 -10.95 -12.32 7.27
CA ASN A 274 -9.48 -12.27 7.23
C ASN A 274 -8.98 -12.12 5.80
N SER A 275 -7.85 -11.46 5.61
CA SER A 275 -7.08 -11.59 4.37
C SER A 275 -6.44 -12.99 4.30
N GLN A 276 -6.51 -13.65 3.15
CA GLN A 276 -5.87 -14.94 2.89
C GLN A 276 -4.92 -14.85 1.70
N LEU A 277 -3.64 -15.19 1.91
CA LEU A 277 -2.59 -15.20 0.88
C LEU A 277 -2.18 -16.65 0.60
N PHE A 278 -1.95 -16.99 -0.67
CA PHE A 278 -1.64 -18.35 -1.10
C PHE A 278 -0.30 -18.38 -1.82
N TYR A 279 0.72 -18.98 -1.20
CA TYR A 279 2.09 -18.99 -1.70
C TYR A 279 2.53 -20.38 -2.14
N GLU A 280 3.18 -20.45 -3.29
CA GLU A 280 4.03 -21.57 -3.69
C GLU A 280 5.48 -21.21 -3.39
N VAL A 281 6.14 -22.02 -2.55
CA VAL A 281 7.49 -21.76 -2.05
C VAL A 281 8.44 -22.79 -2.65
N VAL A 282 9.49 -22.32 -3.34
CA VAL A 282 10.35 -23.14 -4.21
C VAL A 282 11.83 -22.96 -3.85
N PRO A 283 12.41 -23.85 -3.03
CA PRO A 283 13.86 -23.89 -2.82
C PRO A 283 14.56 -24.23 -4.14
N LYS A 284 15.66 -23.54 -4.47
CA LYS A 284 16.29 -23.63 -5.80
C LYS A 284 16.87 -25.01 -6.12
N ASP A 285 17.25 -25.76 -5.09
CA ASP A 285 17.84 -27.10 -5.18
C ASP A 285 16.83 -28.23 -4.87
N CYS A 286 15.54 -27.93 -4.71
CA CYS A 286 14.48 -28.92 -4.46
C CYS A 286 13.47 -29.01 -5.62
N ALA A 287 13.01 -30.23 -5.91
CA ALA A 287 11.91 -30.47 -6.86
C ALA A 287 10.52 -30.36 -6.21
N GLU A 288 10.44 -30.43 -4.87
CA GLU A 288 9.20 -30.19 -4.12
C GLU A 288 8.98 -28.69 -3.91
N ALA A 289 7.79 -28.21 -4.26
CA ALA A 289 7.34 -26.83 -4.06
C ALA A 289 6.17 -26.82 -3.06
N PRO A 290 6.42 -26.76 -1.74
CA PRO A 290 5.37 -26.67 -0.74
C PRO A 290 4.46 -25.46 -0.95
N PHE A 291 3.17 -25.65 -0.71
CA PHE A 291 2.13 -24.65 -0.89
C PHE A 291 1.54 -24.26 0.49
N CYS A 292 1.66 -22.98 0.83
CA CYS A 292 1.28 -22.44 2.13
C CYS A 292 0.13 -21.43 1.98
N MET A 293 -0.92 -21.58 2.78
CA MET A 293 -1.96 -20.56 2.93
C MET A 293 -1.72 -19.78 4.23
N ILE A 294 -1.60 -18.46 4.11
CA ILE A 294 -1.37 -17.51 5.20
C ILE A 294 -2.69 -16.76 5.45
N GLU A 295 -3.29 -16.93 6.63
CA GLU A 295 -4.52 -16.23 7.03
C GLU A 295 -4.21 -15.18 8.11
N ILE A 296 -4.56 -13.93 7.81
CA ILE A 296 -4.14 -12.74 8.56
C ILE A 296 -5.30 -12.17 9.37
N CYS A 297 -5.10 -12.12 10.68
CA CYS A 297 -6.04 -11.63 11.68
C CYS A 297 -5.49 -10.35 12.31
N ASP A 298 -5.93 -9.24 11.75
CA ASP A 298 -5.45 -7.87 11.90
C ASP A 298 -6.52 -7.00 12.58
N PHE A 299 -6.85 -7.35 13.83
CA PHE A 299 -7.79 -6.61 14.68
C PHE A 299 -7.44 -6.69 16.17
N TRP A 300 -6.18 -6.99 16.51
CA TRP A 300 -5.76 -7.06 17.90
C TRP A 300 -5.52 -5.63 18.45
N PRO A 301 -6.10 -5.23 19.59
CA PRO A 301 -5.87 -3.89 20.14
C PRO A 301 -4.50 -3.83 20.83
N ASP A 302 -3.75 -2.74 20.62
CA ASP A 302 -2.40 -2.63 21.20
C ASP A 302 -2.40 -2.62 22.73
N ALA A 303 -1.37 -3.28 23.29
CA ALA A 303 -1.22 -3.65 24.70
C ALA A 303 -2.36 -4.48 25.34
N LYS A 304 -3.48 -4.74 24.65
CA LYS A 304 -4.76 -5.16 25.26
C LYS A 304 -5.29 -6.47 24.69
N ILE A 305 -6.43 -6.96 25.20
CA ILE A 305 -7.14 -8.11 24.63
C ILE A 305 -8.36 -7.64 23.82
N PRO A 306 -8.72 -8.29 22.69
CA PRO A 306 -9.88 -7.90 21.88
C PRO A 306 -11.20 -8.09 22.66
N THR A 307 -11.87 -6.98 22.99
CA THR A 307 -13.16 -6.97 23.70
C THR A 307 -14.38 -7.10 22.78
N THR A 308 -14.19 -6.95 21.47
CA THR A 308 -15.23 -7.18 20.45
C THR A 308 -14.71 -8.09 19.36
N ASN A 309 -15.61 -8.73 18.61
CA ASN A 309 -15.31 -9.57 17.44
C ASN A 309 -14.32 -10.75 17.66
N TYR A 310 -13.86 -11.02 18.88
CA TYR A 310 -12.90 -12.10 19.21
C TYR A 310 -13.36 -13.51 18.81
N GLY A 311 -14.67 -13.72 18.60
CA GLY A 311 -15.20 -14.92 17.96
C GLY A 311 -14.60 -15.21 16.57
N ARG A 312 -14.08 -14.18 15.87
CA ARG A 312 -13.27 -14.29 14.65
C ARG A 312 -11.95 -15.03 14.91
N ILE A 313 -11.26 -14.80 16.03
CA ILE A 313 -10.03 -15.55 16.40
C ILE A 313 -10.38 -17.02 16.64
N ALA A 314 -11.40 -17.29 17.46
CA ALA A 314 -11.89 -18.65 17.71
C ALA A 314 -12.34 -19.38 16.43
N GLY A 315 -12.97 -18.66 15.50
CA GLY A 315 -13.37 -19.18 14.19
C GLY A 315 -12.19 -19.41 13.23
N THR A 316 -11.17 -18.57 13.27
CA THR A 316 -10.00 -18.65 12.38
C THR A 316 -9.01 -19.72 12.83
N ALA A 317 -8.73 -19.80 14.13
CA ALA A 317 -7.94 -20.90 14.68
C ALA A 317 -8.60 -22.26 14.34
N ALA A 318 -9.92 -22.37 14.51
CA ALA A 318 -10.67 -23.54 14.05
C ALA A 318 -10.52 -23.79 12.55
N SER A 319 -10.69 -22.79 11.68
CA SER A 319 -10.44 -22.92 10.22
C SER A 319 -9.03 -23.48 9.92
N VAL A 320 -8.01 -22.97 10.61
CA VAL A 320 -6.61 -23.36 10.40
C VAL A 320 -6.31 -24.79 10.88
N PHE A 321 -6.91 -25.25 11.97
CA PHE A 321 -6.64 -26.58 12.54
C PHE A 321 -7.65 -27.67 12.15
N ASP A 322 -8.93 -27.34 11.91
CA ASP A 322 -10.03 -28.28 11.60
C ASP A 322 -10.27 -28.52 10.09
N SER A 323 -9.73 -27.68 9.18
CA SER A 323 -9.99 -27.78 7.72
C SER A 323 -9.32 -28.99 7.02
N ASP A 324 -9.61 -29.16 5.72
CA ASP A 324 -9.24 -30.25 4.77
C ASP A 324 -7.72 -30.48 4.54
N VAL A 325 -6.90 -30.20 5.54
CA VAL A 325 -5.45 -30.29 5.58
C VAL A 325 -5.06 -31.61 6.25
N ASP A 326 -4.03 -32.29 5.72
CA ASP A 326 -3.63 -33.63 6.13
C ASP A 326 -3.46 -33.77 7.67
N ALA A 327 -3.76 -34.95 8.20
CA ALA A 327 -3.80 -35.19 9.65
C ALA A 327 -2.42 -35.04 10.34
N ASP A 328 -1.34 -35.18 9.56
CA ASP A 328 0.08 -35.04 9.93
C ASP A 328 0.70 -33.70 9.46
N ALA A 329 -0.09 -32.79 8.90
CA ALA A 329 0.41 -31.52 8.36
C ALA A 329 1.02 -30.59 9.41
N THR A 330 1.98 -29.78 8.98
CA THR A 330 2.56 -28.70 9.79
C THR A 330 1.73 -27.42 9.66
N CYS A 331 1.35 -26.86 10.81
CA CYS A 331 0.69 -25.57 10.96
C CYS A 331 1.57 -24.62 11.78
N ALA A 332 1.60 -23.34 11.41
CA ALA A 332 2.28 -22.29 12.18
C ALA A 332 1.29 -21.26 12.73
N ILE A 333 1.56 -20.74 13.92
CA ILE A 333 0.96 -19.53 14.46
C ILE A 333 2.06 -18.49 14.66
N MET A 334 1.79 -17.25 14.26
CA MET A 334 2.74 -16.15 14.34
C MET A 334 2.10 -14.91 14.99
N SER A 335 2.95 -14.16 15.68
CA SER A 335 2.74 -12.79 16.15
C SER A 335 4.06 -12.05 15.97
N ASN A 336 4.13 -10.74 16.22
CA ASN A 336 5.36 -9.97 16.04
C ASN A 336 6.59 -10.64 16.70
N TYR A 337 6.51 -10.97 18.00
CA TYR A 337 7.56 -11.69 18.72
C TYR A 337 7.40 -13.24 18.74
N GLY A 338 6.32 -13.77 18.16
CA GLY A 338 5.97 -15.19 18.25
C GLY A 338 5.67 -15.65 19.68
N ALA A 339 5.30 -14.70 20.52
CA ALA A 339 5.00 -14.81 21.95
C ALA A 339 3.62 -14.16 22.21
N GLY A 340 3.17 -14.12 23.47
CA GLY A 340 1.89 -13.52 23.86
C GLY A 340 0.71 -13.95 23.00
N ARG A 341 0.27 -13.03 22.13
CA ARG A 341 -0.79 -13.17 21.10
C ARG A 341 -0.74 -14.43 20.23
N ALA A 342 0.39 -15.14 20.16
CA ALA A 342 0.52 -16.39 19.40
C ALA A 342 -0.08 -17.63 20.12
N VAL A 343 -0.65 -17.48 21.32
CA VAL A 343 -0.97 -18.60 22.22
C VAL A 343 -2.41 -18.53 22.75
N PHE A 344 -3.23 -19.55 22.42
CA PHE A 344 -4.65 -19.63 22.80
C PHE A 344 -5.01 -21.01 23.39
N PHE A 345 -4.53 -21.32 24.60
CA PHE A 345 -4.81 -22.61 25.23
C PHE A 345 -5.13 -22.47 26.73
N PRO A 346 -6.09 -23.27 27.28
CA PRO A 346 -6.45 -23.22 28.69
C PRO A 346 -5.37 -23.83 29.61
N GLN A 347 -5.32 -23.33 30.84
CA GLN A 347 -4.60 -23.81 32.04
C GLN A 347 -3.53 -24.90 31.85
N GLU A 348 -3.90 -26.18 31.81
CA GLU A 348 -2.94 -27.30 31.76
C GLU A 348 -2.00 -27.24 30.53
N ILE A 349 -2.53 -26.74 29.41
CA ILE A 349 -1.77 -26.57 28.17
C ILE A 349 -0.91 -25.29 28.24
N ALA A 350 -1.35 -24.24 28.94
CA ALA A 350 -0.58 -23.00 29.09
C ALA A 350 0.81 -23.25 29.72
N PHE A 351 0.88 -24.07 30.78
CA PHE A 351 2.16 -24.48 31.38
C PHE A 351 3.03 -25.30 30.40
N SER A 352 2.42 -26.24 29.66
CA SER A 352 3.13 -27.03 28.65
C SER A 352 3.70 -26.15 27.54
N VAL A 353 2.98 -25.14 27.08
CA VAL A 353 3.47 -24.19 26.05
C VAL A 353 4.51 -23.24 26.63
N ARG A 354 4.34 -22.68 27.83
CA ARG A 354 5.31 -21.75 28.46
C ARG A 354 6.67 -22.41 28.73
N SER A 355 6.69 -23.71 29.02
CA SER A 355 7.94 -24.49 29.15
C SER A 355 8.64 -24.80 27.81
N GLN A 356 7.96 -24.61 26.68
CA GLN A 356 8.46 -24.86 25.31
C GLN A 356 8.65 -23.58 24.47
N ARG A 357 7.99 -22.49 24.85
CA ARG A 357 8.05 -21.16 24.24
C ARG A 357 8.09 -20.12 25.36
N PRO A 358 9.28 -19.59 25.71
CA PRO A 358 9.40 -18.38 26.52
C PRO A 358 8.56 -17.23 25.96
N GLY A 359 8.06 -16.36 26.84
CA GLY A 359 7.11 -15.30 26.48
C GLY A 359 5.70 -15.77 26.09
N ALA A 360 5.38 -17.07 26.07
CA ALA A 360 4.00 -17.51 25.85
C ALA A 360 3.07 -17.04 26.98
N ILE A 361 2.05 -16.26 26.63
CA ILE A 361 1.09 -15.59 27.55
C ILE A 361 1.82 -14.65 28.52
N GLU A 362 1.78 -13.35 28.20
CA GLU A 362 2.62 -12.32 28.82
C GLU A 362 1.95 -11.63 30.01
N THR A 363 0.61 -11.53 30.03
CA THR A 363 -0.14 -10.77 31.06
C THR A 363 -1.31 -11.56 31.63
N VAL A 364 -1.85 -11.13 32.78
CA VAL A 364 -3.03 -11.75 33.42
C VAL A 364 -4.22 -11.65 32.46
N SER A 365 -4.36 -10.49 31.80
CA SER A 365 -5.38 -10.22 30.80
C SER A 365 -5.31 -11.20 29.62
N GLN A 366 -4.11 -11.47 29.07
CA GLN A 366 -3.93 -12.49 28.03
C GLN A 366 -4.31 -13.89 28.52
N TYR A 367 -3.96 -14.25 29.76
CA TYR A 367 -4.30 -15.56 30.35
C TYR A 367 -5.81 -15.75 30.50
N ILE A 368 -6.53 -14.74 31.02
CA ILE A 368 -8.01 -14.73 31.11
C ILE A 368 -8.64 -14.92 29.72
N PHE A 369 -8.10 -14.25 28.68
CA PHE A 369 -8.62 -14.32 27.32
C PHE A 369 -8.57 -15.73 26.70
N THR A 370 -7.65 -16.61 27.14
CA THR A 370 -7.64 -18.02 26.70
C THR A 370 -8.93 -18.76 27.08
N TYR A 371 -9.50 -18.47 28.25
CA TYR A 371 -10.78 -19.02 28.69
C TYR A 371 -11.94 -18.45 27.86
N ILE A 372 -11.93 -17.13 27.59
CA ILE A 372 -12.95 -16.44 26.76
C ILE A 372 -13.03 -17.07 25.36
N ILE A 373 -11.89 -17.21 24.67
CA ILE A 373 -11.81 -17.79 23.32
C ILE A 373 -12.32 -19.24 23.29
N ALA A 374 -11.92 -20.07 24.25
CA ALA A 374 -12.32 -21.47 24.33
C ALA A 374 -13.80 -21.66 24.69
N LEU A 375 -14.34 -20.86 25.62
CA LEU A 375 -15.77 -20.82 25.92
C LEU A 375 -16.59 -20.36 24.71
N HIS A 376 -16.15 -19.32 24.00
CA HIS A 376 -16.83 -18.83 22.81
C HIS A 376 -16.83 -19.85 21.67
N TYR A 377 -15.74 -20.61 21.47
CA TYR A 377 -15.74 -21.75 20.55
C TYR A 377 -16.74 -22.85 20.98
N SER A 378 -16.87 -23.11 22.28
CA SER A 378 -17.78 -24.14 22.81
C SER A 378 -19.27 -23.88 22.51
N LEU A 379 -19.68 -22.61 22.37
CA LEU A 379 -21.05 -22.21 22.01
C LEU A 379 -21.52 -22.76 20.66
N LYS A 380 -20.60 -23.17 19.76
CA LYS A 380 -20.93 -23.86 18.51
C LYS A 380 -21.46 -25.28 18.72
N PHE A 381 -20.99 -25.98 19.75
CA PHE A 381 -21.22 -27.42 19.95
C PHE A 381 -22.27 -27.73 21.02
N VAL A 382 -22.44 -26.85 22.01
CA VAL A 382 -23.52 -26.92 23.00
C VAL A 382 -24.87 -26.71 22.30
N LYS A 383 -25.89 -27.47 22.72
CA LYS A 383 -27.27 -27.42 22.24
C LYS A 383 -28.29 -27.16 23.36
N ASP A 384 -27.94 -27.44 24.62
CA ASP A 384 -28.69 -26.98 25.79
C ASP A 384 -28.64 -25.44 25.91
N GLY A 385 -29.78 -24.78 25.70
CA GLY A 385 -29.92 -23.33 25.83
C GLY A 385 -29.69 -22.81 27.26
N GLY A 386 -29.95 -23.61 28.28
CA GLY A 386 -29.62 -23.26 29.67
C GLY A 386 -28.11 -23.23 29.90
N LEU A 387 -27.38 -24.17 29.32
CA LEU A 387 -25.92 -24.17 29.35
C LEU A 387 -25.32 -23.03 28.50
N LYS A 388 -25.90 -22.67 27.35
CA LYS A 388 -25.46 -21.48 26.59
C LYS A 388 -25.56 -20.20 27.40
N ALA A 389 -26.72 -19.93 28.03
CA ALA A 389 -26.90 -18.74 28.84
C ALA A 389 -25.94 -18.67 30.05
N ARG A 390 -25.55 -19.83 30.62
CA ARG A 390 -24.47 -19.90 31.62
C ARG A 390 -23.12 -19.51 31.02
N ILE A 391 -22.75 -20.09 29.86
CA ILE A 391 -21.47 -19.81 29.18
C ILE A 391 -21.36 -18.34 28.79
N GLU A 392 -22.41 -17.76 28.20
CA GLU A 392 -22.48 -16.34 27.82
C GLU A 392 -22.32 -15.43 29.04
N LYS A 393 -22.97 -15.75 30.16
CA LYS A 393 -22.80 -15.02 31.43
C LYS A 393 -21.36 -15.10 31.97
N VAL A 394 -20.73 -16.28 31.94
CA VAL A 394 -19.34 -16.44 32.41
C VAL A 394 -18.36 -15.75 31.46
N ILE A 395 -18.59 -15.78 30.15
CA ILE A 395 -17.83 -14.99 29.18
C ILE A 395 -17.84 -13.51 29.59
N SER A 396 -18.99 -12.90 29.86
CA SER A 396 -19.02 -11.48 30.26
C SER A 396 -18.46 -11.19 31.66
N GLN A 397 -18.45 -12.16 32.57
CA GLN A 397 -17.71 -12.04 33.83
C GLN A 397 -16.19 -12.10 33.64
N LEU A 398 -15.71 -12.87 32.64
CA LEU A 398 -14.29 -12.93 32.25
C LEU A 398 -13.87 -11.70 31.42
N GLU A 399 -14.72 -11.21 30.53
CA GLU A 399 -14.51 -9.96 29.79
C GLU A 399 -14.32 -8.78 30.76
N GLN A 400 -15.24 -8.64 31.74
CA GLN A 400 -15.11 -7.61 32.78
C GLN A 400 -13.81 -7.79 33.58
N PHE A 401 -13.45 -9.01 33.97
CA PHE A 401 -12.23 -9.28 34.73
C PHE A 401 -10.95 -8.99 33.95
N GLY A 402 -10.92 -9.29 32.65
CA GLY A 402 -9.82 -8.90 31.77
C GLY A 402 -9.71 -7.39 31.62
N CYS A 403 -10.84 -6.68 31.51
CA CYS A 403 -10.84 -5.21 31.45
C CYS A 403 -10.40 -4.56 32.77
N GLU A 404 -10.81 -5.10 33.92
CA GLU A 404 -10.31 -4.70 35.24
C GLU A 404 -8.77 -4.83 35.27
N LYS A 405 -8.25 -6.00 34.87
CA LYS A 405 -6.79 -6.26 34.89
C LYS A 405 -5.99 -5.45 33.89
N MET A 406 -6.47 -5.22 32.67
CA MET A 406 -5.82 -4.29 31.74
C MET A 406 -5.71 -2.87 32.29
N THR A 407 -6.66 -2.44 33.14
CA THR A 407 -6.62 -1.10 33.74
C THR A 407 -5.62 -1.03 34.90
N GLU A 408 -5.56 -2.07 35.75
CA GLU A 408 -4.53 -2.21 36.78
C GLU A 408 -3.12 -2.31 36.15
N GLU A 409 -2.97 -3.12 35.09
CA GLU A 409 -1.72 -3.30 34.32
C GLU A 409 -1.28 -1.97 33.65
N ASP A 410 -2.20 -1.17 33.10
CA ASP A 410 -1.90 0.17 32.56
C ASP A 410 -1.46 1.18 33.66
N GLU A 411 -2.07 1.14 34.86
CA GLU A 411 -1.78 2.12 35.92
C GLU A 411 -0.40 1.92 36.55
N ASP A 412 0.00 0.68 36.88
CA ASP A 412 1.32 0.36 37.44
C ASP A 412 2.46 0.67 36.45
N ASP A 413 2.25 0.42 35.15
CA ASP A 413 3.24 0.72 34.11
C ASP A 413 3.41 2.24 33.92
N ASN A 414 2.33 3.03 34.05
CA ASN A 414 2.44 4.49 34.04
C ASN A 414 3.10 5.04 35.33
N LEU A 415 2.83 4.43 36.49
CA LEU A 415 3.42 4.84 37.77
C LEU A 415 4.95 4.65 37.78
N THR A 416 5.41 3.51 37.25
CA THR A 416 6.85 3.22 37.14
C THR A 416 7.52 4.12 36.11
N ARG A 417 6.96 4.23 34.89
CA ARG A 417 7.47 5.13 33.83
C ARG A 417 7.60 6.58 34.30
N GLY A 418 6.64 7.12 35.05
CA GLY A 418 6.67 8.51 35.53
C GLY A 418 7.83 8.85 36.48
N THR A 419 8.46 7.86 37.12
CA THR A 419 9.57 8.08 38.06
C THR A 419 10.96 7.99 37.41
N ASP A 420 11.07 7.26 36.30
CA ASP A 420 12.33 6.98 35.58
C ASP A 420 12.86 8.24 34.86
N PRO A 421 14.12 8.67 35.10
CA PRO A 421 14.72 9.80 34.38
C PRO A 421 14.80 9.59 32.85
N TYR A 422 14.83 8.36 32.34
CA TYR A 422 14.77 8.10 30.91
C TYR A 422 13.44 8.58 30.32
N TRP A 423 12.32 8.18 30.92
CA TRP A 423 11.00 8.58 30.45
C TRP A 423 10.75 10.08 30.63
N LYS A 424 11.24 10.71 31.71
CA LYS A 424 11.26 12.18 31.84
C LYS A 424 12.00 12.84 30.66
N ILE A 425 13.17 12.32 30.27
CA ILE A 425 13.91 12.81 29.08
C ILE A 425 13.09 12.62 27.79
N MET A 426 12.28 11.57 27.69
CA MET A 426 11.43 11.34 26.52
C MET A 426 10.19 12.24 26.48
N THR A 427 9.49 12.47 27.61
CA THR A 427 8.22 13.25 27.64
C THR A 427 8.42 14.74 27.85
N GLU A 428 9.32 15.17 28.74
CA GLU A 428 9.37 16.55 29.22
C GLU A 428 10.10 17.52 28.29
N TYR A 429 9.80 18.81 28.42
CA TYR A 429 10.43 19.89 27.65
C TYR A 429 11.07 20.97 28.52
N ASP A 430 10.88 20.94 29.84
CA ASP A 430 11.42 21.91 30.79
C ASP A 430 12.94 21.74 31.00
N VAL A 431 13.69 22.85 30.98
CA VAL A 431 15.17 22.82 31.04
C VAL A 431 15.70 22.32 32.39
N PRO A 432 15.29 22.88 33.56
CA PRO A 432 15.60 22.30 34.87
C PRO A 432 15.31 20.80 34.97
N THR A 433 14.13 20.36 34.52
CA THR A 433 13.69 18.95 34.60
C THR A 433 14.56 18.04 33.73
N LEU A 434 14.84 18.43 32.48
CA LEU A 434 15.73 17.69 31.59
C LEU A 434 17.18 17.66 32.10
N LYS A 435 17.67 18.75 32.70
CA LYS A 435 18.99 18.81 33.36
C LYS A 435 19.06 17.85 34.55
N GLN A 436 18.05 17.85 35.42
CA GLN A 436 17.99 16.94 36.57
C GLN A 436 17.96 15.48 36.11
N ALA A 437 17.10 15.13 35.16
CA ALA A 437 17.01 13.77 34.63
C ALA A 437 18.32 13.29 33.97
N LEU A 438 19.04 14.16 33.25
CA LEU A 438 20.38 13.83 32.73
C LEU A 438 21.41 13.57 33.85
N VAL A 439 21.33 14.28 34.98
CA VAL A 439 22.21 14.04 36.14
C VAL A 439 21.82 12.76 36.89
N GLU A 440 20.53 12.44 37.00
CA GLU A 440 20.02 11.20 37.59
C GLU A 440 20.42 9.95 36.76
N LEU A 441 20.40 10.07 35.43
CA LEU A 441 20.69 8.95 34.50
C LEU A 441 22.19 8.79 34.19
N GLY A 442 22.95 9.88 34.13
CA GLY A 442 24.38 9.86 33.85
C GLY A 442 24.71 9.72 32.35
N PRO A 443 25.53 8.73 31.92
CA PRO A 443 25.91 8.57 30.51
C PRO A 443 24.75 8.19 29.57
N PHE A 444 23.97 9.20 29.14
CA PHE A 444 22.83 9.04 28.25
C PHE A 444 23.24 8.70 26.81
N TRP A 445 22.72 7.60 26.28
CA TRP A 445 22.81 7.23 24.87
C TRP A 445 21.52 7.65 24.16
N PHE A 446 21.64 8.54 23.16
CA PHE A 446 20.49 9.05 22.42
C PHE A 446 19.78 7.90 21.66
N PRO A 447 18.48 7.66 21.91
CA PRO A 447 17.68 6.75 21.12
C PRO A 447 17.66 7.16 19.65
N THR A 448 17.46 6.21 18.74
CA THR A 448 17.34 6.49 17.29
C THR A 448 16.28 7.56 16.99
N LYS A 449 15.17 7.57 17.74
CA LYS A 449 14.08 8.57 17.63
C LYS A 449 14.43 9.98 18.12
N MET A 450 15.63 10.23 18.65
CA MET A 450 16.12 11.56 19.04
C MET A 450 17.13 12.10 18.02
N HIS A 451 16.60 12.45 16.84
CA HIS A 451 17.34 13.15 15.79
C HIS A 451 17.57 14.63 16.13
N VAL A 452 18.50 15.27 15.42
CA VAL A 452 18.72 16.72 15.40
C VAL A 452 18.53 17.18 13.94
N SER A 453 18.14 18.43 13.70
CA SER A 453 18.04 18.98 12.35
C SER A 453 19.39 18.86 11.60
N ASP A 454 19.37 18.32 10.38
CA ASP A 454 20.55 18.16 9.51
C ASP A 454 21.30 19.49 9.28
N PHE A 455 20.60 20.63 9.41
CA PHE A 455 21.18 21.97 9.31
C PHE A 455 22.00 22.35 10.56
N LEU A 456 21.57 21.92 11.75
CA LEU A 456 22.23 22.23 13.03
C LEU A 456 23.25 21.15 13.46
N GLN A 457 23.21 19.96 12.85
CA GLN A 457 24.13 18.86 13.12
C GLN A 457 25.61 19.26 12.94
N ASP A 458 25.96 19.95 11.84
CA ASP A 458 27.33 20.43 11.56
C ASP A 458 27.86 21.46 12.58
N LEU A 459 26.96 22.11 13.32
CA LEU A 459 27.29 23.08 14.37
C LEU A 459 27.44 22.36 15.72
N LEU A 460 26.53 21.44 16.02
CA LEU A 460 26.58 20.55 17.19
C LEU A 460 27.82 19.63 17.17
N GLU A 461 28.27 19.15 16.01
CA GLU A 461 29.48 18.33 15.92
C GLU A 461 30.77 19.08 16.31
N ARG A 462 30.76 20.41 16.23
CA ARG A 462 31.89 21.25 16.70
C ARG A 462 32.02 21.25 18.22
N SER A 463 30.92 21.01 18.95
CA SER A 463 30.92 20.97 20.42
C SER A 463 31.05 19.56 21.01
N VAL A 464 31.32 18.51 20.22
CA VAL A 464 31.45 17.09 20.69
C VAL A 464 32.39 16.88 21.88
N ASN A 465 33.44 17.70 22.01
CA ASN A 465 34.39 17.62 23.14
C ASN A 465 34.01 18.52 24.34
N SER A 466 32.86 19.20 24.29
CA SER A 466 32.34 20.06 25.35
C SER A 466 31.58 19.25 26.40
N PRO A 467 31.69 19.55 27.71
CA PRO A 467 30.79 18.99 28.72
C PRO A 467 29.32 19.37 28.49
N THR A 468 29.03 20.40 27.69
CA THR A 468 27.66 20.79 27.33
C THR A 468 27.05 19.96 26.19
N TYR A 469 27.83 19.14 25.46
CA TYR A 469 27.38 18.46 24.24
C TYR A 469 26.07 17.67 24.41
N THR A 470 25.98 16.85 25.47
CA THR A 470 24.79 16.02 25.74
C THR A 470 23.55 16.88 25.98
N LEU A 471 23.68 18.00 26.71
CA LEU A 471 22.56 18.92 26.92
C LEU A 471 22.20 19.64 25.62
N GLN A 472 23.18 20.16 24.88
CA GLN A 472 22.95 20.87 23.61
C GLN A 472 22.24 19.96 22.60
N ARG A 473 22.69 18.70 22.47
CA ARG A 473 22.05 17.68 21.62
C ARG A 473 20.63 17.38 22.06
N LEU A 474 20.37 17.22 23.36
CA LEU A 474 19.02 16.95 23.88
C LEU A 474 18.05 18.11 23.58
N LEU A 475 18.46 19.35 23.83
CA LEU A 475 17.65 20.54 23.57
C LEU A 475 17.36 20.70 22.07
N LEU A 476 18.35 20.47 21.20
CA LEU A 476 18.15 20.47 19.74
C LEU A 476 17.23 19.33 19.27
N SER A 477 17.32 18.15 19.88
CA SER A 477 16.39 17.04 19.59
C SER A 477 14.96 17.33 20.02
N LYS A 478 14.76 18.01 21.16
CA LYS A 478 13.43 18.44 21.63
C LYS A 478 12.80 19.49 20.69
N LEU A 479 13.60 20.43 20.20
CA LEU A 479 13.18 21.38 19.15
C LEU A 479 12.82 20.67 17.84
N HIS A 480 13.62 19.69 17.41
CA HIS A 480 13.33 18.90 16.22
C HIS A 480 12.07 18.01 16.38
N GLN A 481 11.80 17.47 17.57
CA GLN A 481 10.54 16.78 17.88
C GLN A 481 9.32 17.70 17.71
N LEU A 482 9.38 18.94 18.22
CA LEU A 482 8.30 19.93 18.07
C LEU A 482 8.06 20.33 16.60
N SER A 483 9.13 20.44 15.81
CA SER A 483 9.09 20.65 14.35
C SER A 483 8.35 19.52 13.61
N ASN A 484 8.69 18.27 13.94
CA ASN A 484 8.05 17.09 13.35
C ASN A 484 6.58 16.95 13.78
N MET A 485 6.24 17.35 15.02
CA MET A 485 4.86 17.45 15.51
C MET A 485 4.10 18.71 15.02
N ARG A 486 4.72 19.54 14.17
CA ARG A 486 4.17 20.81 13.64
C ARG A 486 3.75 21.85 14.69
N ASN A 487 4.13 21.68 15.94
CA ASN A 487 3.79 22.58 17.04
C ASN A 487 4.74 23.80 17.07
N PHE A 488 4.55 24.71 16.13
CA PHE A 488 5.37 25.92 15.98
C PHE A 488 5.26 26.87 17.19
N GLN A 489 4.11 26.93 17.88
CA GLN A 489 3.93 27.82 19.03
C GLN A 489 4.75 27.37 20.25
N SER A 490 4.69 26.08 20.62
CA SER A 490 5.56 25.55 21.68
C SER A 490 7.03 25.53 21.26
N PHE A 491 7.33 25.31 19.96
CA PHE A 491 8.68 25.46 19.42
C PHE A 491 9.24 26.87 19.69
N LEU A 492 8.54 27.95 19.35
CA LEU A 492 9.02 29.32 19.58
C LEU A 492 9.29 29.62 21.07
N ILE A 493 8.36 29.21 21.95
CA ILE A 493 8.50 29.41 23.40
C ILE A 493 9.75 28.70 23.92
N LEU A 494 9.93 27.41 23.57
CA LEU A 494 11.06 26.62 24.03
C LEU A 494 12.38 27.03 23.35
N LEU A 495 12.36 27.47 22.09
CA LEU A 495 13.52 28.04 21.39
C LEU A 495 14.10 29.24 22.15
N SER A 496 13.23 30.15 22.62
CA SER A 496 13.64 31.32 23.40
C SER A 496 14.20 30.98 24.79
N THR A 497 13.86 29.81 25.33
CA THR A 497 14.38 29.28 26.59
C THR A 497 15.70 28.54 26.36
N TYR A 498 15.78 27.75 25.29
CA TYR A 498 16.92 26.88 24.99
C TYR A 498 18.11 27.65 24.39
N SER A 499 17.89 28.76 23.68
CA SER A 499 18.97 29.59 23.11
C SER A 499 19.98 30.05 24.17
N VAL A 500 19.50 30.37 25.37
CA VAL A 500 20.32 30.75 26.55
C VAL A 500 21.28 29.62 26.98
N GLU A 501 20.86 28.37 26.82
CA GLU A 501 21.65 27.17 27.18
C GLU A 501 22.54 26.66 26.04
N LEU A 502 22.14 26.91 24.80
CA LEU A 502 22.91 26.59 23.59
C LEU A 502 24.07 27.59 23.40
N GLY A 503 23.84 28.87 23.72
CA GLY A 503 24.81 29.96 23.69
C GLY A 503 24.91 30.66 22.33
N ASP A 504 25.48 31.87 22.32
CA ASP A 504 25.38 32.82 21.20
C ASP A 504 25.85 32.29 19.84
N ALA A 505 26.75 31.31 19.83
CA ALA A 505 27.22 30.62 18.62
C ALA A 505 26.08 29.97 17.79
N TYR A 506 24.92 29.73 18.39
CA TYR A 506 23.74 29.15 17.74
C TYR A 506 22.68 30.18 17.32
N ASN A 507 22.69 31.43 17.83
CA ASN A 507 21.55 32.35 17.73
C ASN A 507 21.03 32.59 16.30
N ILE A 508 21.93 32.82 15.34
CA ILE A 508 21.56 33.11 13.94
C ILE A 508 21.04 31.86 13.22
N ASP A 509 21.64 30.69 13.45
CA ASP A 509 21.22 29.46 12.79
C ASP A 509 19.94 28.89 13.44
N LEU A 510 19.72 29.08 14.75
CA LEU A 510 18.43 28.86 15.40
C LEU A 510 17.32 29.78 14.84
N THR A 511 17.67 31.01 14.46
CA THR A 511 16.73 31.92 13.78
C THR A 511 16.35 31.36 12.40
N PHE A 512 17.29 30.81 11.65
CA PHE A 512 17.02 30.19 10.35
C PHE A 512 16.23 28.87 10.46
N GLU A 513 16.51 28.02 11.46
CA GLU A 513 15.69 26.84 11.78
C GLU A 513 14.24 27.25 12.13
N SER A 514 14.06 28.34 12.89
CA SER A 514 12.73 28.90 13.17
C SER A 514 12.00 29.35 11.90
N LEU A 515 12.68 30.06 10.99
CA LEU A 515 12.12 30.45 9.69
C LEU A 515 11.79 29.24 8.80
N TYR A 516 12.63 28.20 8.81
CA TYR A 516 12.38 26.94 8.10
C TYR A 516 11.09 26.26 8.57
N ILE A 517 10.87 26.19 9.89
CA ILE A 517 9.70 25.54 10.48
C ILE A 517 8.45 26.39 10.27
N LYS A 518 8.55 27.71 10.44
CA LYS A 518 7.52 28.70 10.09
C LYS A 518 7.05 28.51 8.64
N ALA A 519 8.00 28.40 7.70
CA ALA A 519 7.72 28.18 6.28
C ALA A 519 7.14 26.79 6.01
N THR A 520 7.62 25.75 6.69
CA THR A 520 7.12 24.37 6.54
C THR A 520 5.65 24.27 6.96
N CYS A 521 5.30 24.70 8.18
CA CYS A 521 3.91 24.70 8.65
C CYS A 521 3.02 25.59 7.78
N ALA A 522 3.48 26.80 7.42
CA ALA A 522 2.72 27.71 6.58
C ALA A 522 2.49 27.18 5.15
N ASN A 523 3.41 26.39 4.57
CA ASN A 523 3.26 25.83 3.23
C ASN A 523 2.40 24.57 3.16
N GLU A 524 2.14 23.90 4.28
CA GLU A 524 1.14 22.83 4.35
C GLU A 524 -0.28 23.41 4.25
N LEU A 525 -0.53 24.56 4.90
CA LEU A 525 -1.81 25.29 4.85
C LEU A 525 -2.22 25.72 3.43
N MET A 526 -3.52 25.60 3.14
CA MET A 526 -4.13 26.12 1.92
C MET A 526 -4.21 27.66 1.94
N PRO A 527 -4.41 28.32 0.79
CA PRO A 527 -4.37 29.79 0.71
C PRO A 527 -5.37 30.50 1.62
N TRP A 528 -6.58 29.95 1.79
CA TRP A 528 -7.62 30.51 2.65
C TRP A 528 -7.28 30.38 4.14
N ASP A 529 -6.73 29.25 4.59
CA ASP A 529 -6.32 29.04 5.99
C ASP A 529 -5.12 29.94 6.36
N ARG A 530 -4.17 30.10 5.42
CA ARG A 530 -2.99 30.95 5.58
C ARG A 530 -3.34 32.43 5.77
N ALA A 531 -4.41 32.90 5.13
CA ALA A 531 -4.91 34.27 5.27
C ALA A 531 -5.43 34.61 6.68
N HIS A 532 -5.52 33.63 7.58
CA HIS A 532 -5.86 33.83 9.00
C HIS A 532 -4.65 33.66 9.94
N CYS A 533 -3.46 33.36 9.39
CA CYS A 533 -2.25 33.05 10.15
C CYS A 533 -1.09 34.06 9.96
N GLU A 534 -1.29 35.12 9.16
CA GLU A 534 -0.34 36.17 8.74
C GLU A 534 1.15 35.92 9.09
N PRO A 535 1.83 34.98 8.42
CA PRO A 535 3.21 34.64 8.75
C PRO A 535 4.16 35.74 8.27
N SER A 536 4.57 36.64 9.18
CA SER A 536 5.48 37.77 8.91
C SER A 536 6.60 37.41 7.93
N THR A 537 6.54 38.02 6.74
CA THR A 537 7.37 37.70 5.57
C THR A 537 8.71 38.40 5.57
N SER A 538 8.81 39.58 6.20
CA SER A 538 10.02 40.39 6.31
C SER A 538 11.17 39.64 6.97
N GLU A 539 10.88 38.88 8.03
CA GLU A 539 11.82 37.99 8.70
C GLU A 539 12.27 36.85 7.77
N THR A 540 11.34 36.27 7.02
CA THR A 540 11.61 35.17 6.07
C THR A 540 12.51 35.65 4.92
N ALA A 541 12.42 36.92 4.53
CA ALA A 541 13.27 37.52 3.51
C ALA A 541 14.73 37.76 3.95
N LEU A 542 15.06 37.67 5.25
CA LEU A 542 16.44 37.84 5.76
C LEU A 542 17.41 36.82 5.17
N ILE A 543 16.96 35.60 4.88
CA ILE A 543 17.81 34.54 4.29
C ILE A 543 18.33 34.88 2.88
N LEU A 544 17.71 35.86 2.21
CA LEU A 544 18.08 36.35 0.88
C LEU A 544 19.04 37.55 0.94
N GLN A 545 19.43 38.00 2.13
CA GLN A 545 20.47 39.03 2.29
C GLN A 545 21.85 38.40 2.10
N PRO A 546 22.75 38.96 1.28
CA PRO A 546 24.07 38.36 0.99
C PRO A 546 24.92 38.03 2.24
N GLU A 547 24.83 38.86 3.27
CA GLU A 547 25.52 38.69 4.57
C GLU A 547 25.07 37.44 5.34
N HIS A 548 23.90 36.90 5.00
CA HIS A 548 23.22 35.83 5.72
C HIS A 548 23.18 34.50 4.95
N VAL A 549 23.55 34.47 3.67
CA VAL A 549 23.45 33.26 2.83
C VAL A 549 24.33 32.11 3.34
N ARG A 550 23.71 30.95 3.61
CA ARG A 550 24.39 29.72 4.03
C ARG A 550 24.62 28.80 2.83
N SER A 551 25.84 28.79 2.29
CA SER A 551 26.23 27.97 1.13
C SER A 551 26.57 26.52 1.49
N MET A 552 25.59 25.76 2.02
CA MET A 552 25.75 24.35 2.41
C MET A 552 24.59 23.50 1.84
N GLU A 553 24.84 22.23 1.49
CA GLU A 553 23.84 21.41 0.78
C GLU A 553 22.64 21.00 1.68
N ASN A 554 22.85 20.85 2.99
CA ASN A 554 21.77 20.64 3.97
C ASN A 554 20.77 21.81 4.03
N CYS A 555 21.19 23.05 3.76
CA CYS A 555 20.29 24.21 3.69
C CYS A 555 19.27 24.17 2.54
N THR A 556 19.39 23.24 1.59
CA THR A 556 18.58 23.20 0.35
C THR A 556 17.07 23.16 0.62
N ASN A 557 16.62 22.30 1.56
CA ASN A 557 15.19 22.18 1.89
C ASN A 557 14.66 23.43 2.60
N MET A 558 15.48 24.08 3.44
CA MET A 558 15.15 25.36 4.09
C MET A 558 14.93 26.46 3.04
N TYR A 559 15.89 26.66 2.13
CA TYR A 559 15.77 27.69 1.11
C TYR A 559 14.55 27.47 0.22
N TYR A 560 14.23 26.22 -0.14
CA TYR A 560 13.04 25.91 -0.93
C TYR A 560 11.73 26.13 -0.16
N GLN A 561 11.65 25.79 1.14
CA GLN A 561 10.48 26.14 1.96
C GLN A 561 10.27 27.64 2.09
N CYS A 562 11.31 28.39 2.44
CA CYS A 562 11.20 29.83 2.64
C CYS A 562 10.94 30.60 1.33
N LEU A 563 11.56 30.20 0.21
CA LEU A 563 11.24 30.74 -1.12
C LEU A 563 9.78 30.44 -1.52
N ALA A 564 9.31 29.21 -1.27
CA ALA A 564 7.92 28.86 -1.53
C ALA A 564 6.94 29.62 -0.62
N LEU A 565 7.28 29.87 0.65
CA LEU A 565 6.48 30.71 1.54
C LEU A 565 6.37 32.14 0.98
N LEU A 566 7.50 32.77 0.65
CA LEU A 566 7.52 34.14 0.11
C LEU A 566 6.68 34.26 -1.17
N VAL A 567 6.80 33.31 -2.12
CA VAL A 567 5.96 33.29 -3.33
C VAL A 567 4.49 33.06 -2.98
N ASN A 568 4.18 32.08 -2.13
CA ASN A 568 2.80 31.78 -1.73
C ASN A 568 2.11 32.92 -0.95
N SER A 569 2.88 33.78 -0.29
CA SER A 569 2.41 34.97 0.44
C SER A 569 2.41 36.26 -0.41
N GLY A 570 2.72 36.19 -1.70
CA GLY A 570 2.65 37.34 -2.62
C GLY A 570 3.90 38.22 -2.72
N GLU A 571 5.02 37.85 -2.07
CA GLU A 571 6.28 38.62 -2.03
C GLU A 571 7.10 38.49 -3.34
N HIS A 572 6.40 38.48 -4.48
CA HIS A 572 6.97 38.27 -5.80
C HIS A 572 8.10 39.24 -6.15
N PRO A 573 8.02 40.56 -5.88
CA PRO A 573 9.12 41.48 -6.18
C PRO A 573 10.39 41.16 -5.39
N VAL A 574 10.24 40.84 -4.09
CA VAL A 574 11.35 40.53 -3.17
C VAL A 574 12.09 39.27 -3.63
N VAL A 575 11.35 38.22 -4.00
CA VAL A 575 11.93 36.98 -4.52
C VAL A 575 12.57 37.20 -5.90
N HIS A 576 11.90 37.92 -6.80
CA HIS A 576 12.41 38.18 -8.15
C HIS A 576 13.73 38.96 -8.15
N GLU A 577 13.87 39.94 -7.27
CA GLU A 577 15.12 40.69 -7.06
C GLU A 577 16.16 39.84 -6.32
N LYS A 578 15.88 39.48 -5.05
CA LYS A 578 16.91 39.11 -4.07
C LYS A 578 17.33 37.63 -4.12
N ALA A 579 16.49 36.72 -4.65
CA ALA A 579 16.90 35.33 -4.82
C ALA A 579 18.02 35.14 -5.87
N SER A 580 18.46 36.21 -6.53
CA SER A 580 19.69 36.25 -7.33
C SER A 580 20.99 36.12 -6.50
N ALA A 581 20.94 36.40 -5.20
CA ALA A 581 22.09 36.26 -4.29
C ALA A 581 22.38 34.81 -3.87
N LEU A 582 21.50 33.85 -4.19
CA LEU A 582 21.67 32.44 -3.85
C LEU A 582 22.58 31.74 -4.88
N ASN A 583 23.57 30.99 -4.40
CA ASN A 583 24.48 30.24 -5.27
C ASN A 583 23.73 29.14 -6.04
N ALA A 584 23.62 29.29 -7.36
CA ALA A 584 22.91 28.37 -8.25
C ALA A 584 23.57 27.00 -8.40
N ASP A 585 24.86 26.85 -8.09
CA ASP A 585 25.53 25.53 -8.11
C ASP A 585 25.07 24.63 -6.94
N ILE A 586 24.58 25.25 -5.86
CA ILE A 586 24.04 24.56 -4.67
C ILE A 586 22.50 24.55 -4.76
N PHE A 587 21.90 25.74 -4.87
CA PHE A 587 20.45 25.96 -4.89
C PHE A 587 19.92 26.01 -6.33
N LYS A 588 20.13 24.91 -7.07
CA LYS A 588 19.83 24.77 -8.50
C LYS A 588 18.45 25.28 -8.92
N TRP A 589 17.45 25.18 -8.03
CA TRP A 589 16.07 25.58 -8.31
C TRP A 589 15.68 26.97 -7.77
N ALA A 590 16.56 27.69 -7.06
CA ALA A 590 16.30 29.08 -6.67
C ALA A 590 16.00 30.03 -7.85
N PRO A 591 16.65 29.91 -9.03
CA PRO A 591 16.28 30.69 -10.21
C PRO A 591 14.83 30.46 -10.70
N ILE A 592 14.27 29.27 -10.46
CA ILE A 592 12.87 28.96 -10.81
C ILE A 592 11.90 29.79 -9.98
N ALA A 593 12.21 30.05 -8.70
CA ALA A 593 11.42 30.96 -7.86
C ALA A 593 11.26 32.33 -8.53
N ARG A 594 12.35 32.86 -9.10
CA ARG A 594 12.37 34.16 -9.79
C ARG A 594 11.54 34.18 -11.08
N VAL A 595 11.49 33.04 -11.79
CA VAL A 595 10.64 32.85 -12.99
C VAL A 595 9.16 32.81 -12.58
N PHE A 596 8.83 32.09 -11.50
CA PHE A 596 7.47 32.03 -10.96
C PHE A 596 7.00 33.40 -10.45
N SER A 597 7.85 34.13 -9.70
CA SER A 597 7.56 35.51 -9.30
C SER A 597 7.37 36.44 -10.51
N ALA A 598 8.20 36.33 -11.55
CA ALA A 598 8.03 37.13 -12.77
C ALA A 598 6.71 36.84 -13.49
N PHE A 599 6.30 35.56 -13.55
CA PHE A 599 5.03 35.12 -14.10
C PHE A 599 3.83 35.66 -13.30
N LEU A 600 3.87 35.62 -11.97
CA LEU A 600 2.78 36.10 -11.11
C LEU A 600 2.68 37.63 -11.05
N THR A 601 3.81 38.35 -11.04
CA THR A 601 3.82 39.83 -11.11
C THR A 601 3.29 40.37 -12.44
N ASN A 602 3.48 39.64 -13.54
CA ASN A 602 3.13 40.09 -14.89
C ASN A 602 2.11 39.13 -15.54
N TYR A 603 1.17 38.59 -14.76
CA TYR A 603 0.29 37.51 -15.18
C TYR A 603 -0.52 37.86 -16.45
N ASP A 604 -0.92 39.10 -16.64
CA ASP A 604 -1.72 39.52 -17.79
C ASP A 604 -0.90 39.77 -19.09
N ASP A 605 0.44 39.85 -19.03
CA ASP A 605 1.28 39.96 -20.24
C ASP A 605 1.67 38.59 -20.81
N LEU A 606 0.98 38.20 -21.89
CA LEU A 606 1.25 36.98 -22.66
C LEU A 606 2.72 36.88 -23.15
N ASN A 607 3.42 37.99 -23.37
CA ASN A 607 4.83 37.94 -23.77
C ASN A 607 5.73 37.51 -22.61
N THR A 608 5.50 38.03 -21.41
CA THR A 608 6.20 37.61 -20.19
C THR A 608 5.79 36.21 -19.76
N GLN A 609 4.51 35.82 -19.90
CA GLN A 609 4.08 34.43 -19.73
C GLN A 609 4.89 33.47 -20.61
N LYS A 610 5.00 33.76 -21.92
CA LYS A 610 5.77 32.95 -22.87
C LYS A 610 7.27 32.90 -22.55
N LYS A 611 7.88 34.03 -22.16
CA LYS A 611 9.29 34.06 -21.71
C LYS A 611 9.52 33.21 -20.46
N CYS A 612 8.58 33.23 -19.50
CA CYS A 612 8.65 32.40 -18.30
C CYS A 612 8.46 30.91 -18.66
N ALA A 613 7.52 30.57 -19.54
CA ALA A 613 7.30 29.22 -20.04
C ALA A 613 8.54 28.66 -20.78
N GLU A 614 9.18 29.49 -21.61
CA GLU A 614 10.42 29.13 -22.29
C GLU A 614 11.60 28.96 -21.32
N GLY A 615 11.79 29.89 -20.38
CA GLY A 615 12.83 29.80 -19.35
C GLY A 615 12.69 28.53 -18.51
N PHE A 616 11.47 28.27 -18.00
CA PHE A 616 11.15 27.06 -17.25
C PHE A 616 11.40 25.80 -18.08
N TRP A 617 10.94 25.76 -19.34
CA TRP A 617 11.17 24.62 -20.24
C TRP A 617 12.66 24.36 -20.49
N ARG A 618 13.45 25.42 -20.73
CA ARG A 618 14.90 25.32 -20.97
C ARG A 618 15.67 24.86 -19.72
N SER A 619 15.25 25.25 -18.51
CA SER A 619 15.90 24.87 -17.26
C SER A 619 15.52 23.48 -16.74
N VAL A 620 14.26 23.05 -16.88
CA VAL A 620 13.75 21.81 -16.28
C VAL A 620 13.88 20.59 -17.20
N THR A 621 13.58 20.75 -18.49
CA THR A 621 13.53 19.63 -19.45
C THR A 621 14.87 18.87 -19.63
N PRO A 622 16.06 19.50 -19.52
CA PRO A 622 17.33 18.77 -19.56
C PRO A 622 17.46 17.70 -18.46
N GLU A 623 17.03 17.96 -17.22
CA GLU A 623 17.15 16.97 -16.14
C GLU A 623 16.29 15.73 -16.40
N PHE A 624 15.10 15.89 -16.99
CA PHE A 624 14.24 14.79 -17.43
C PHE A 624 14.88 13.93 -18.55
N ASN A 625 15.79 14.50 -19.35
CA ASN A 625 16.61 13.76 -20.32
C ASN A 625 17.81 13.09 -19.64
N ASP A 626 18.50 13.76 -18.72
CA ASP A 626 19.73 13.25 -18.08
C ASP A 626 19.45 12.20 -16.99
N ALA A 627 18.25 12.18 -16.40
CA ALA A 627 17.78 11.13 -15.49
C ALA A 627 17.39 9.80 -16.19
N GLN A 628 17.39 9.77 -17.53
CA GLN A 628 17.05 8.59 -18.33
C GLN A 628 18.13 7.50 -18.24
N PRO A 629 17.75 6.21 -18.35
CA PRO A 629 18.72 5.12 -18.38
C PRO A 629 19.65 5.24 -19.61
N PRO A 630 20.98 5.16 -19.44
CA PRO A 630 21.93 5.40 -20.51
C PRO A 630 21.82 4.36 -21.64
N ARG A 631 21.66 4.84 -22.88
CA ARG A 631 21.37 4.03 -24.07
C ARG A 631 22.63 3.34 -24.62
N GLY A 632 22.90 2.10 -24.22
CA GLY A 632 23.87 1.25 -24.93
C GLY A 632 24.52 0.13 -24.11
N ILE A 633 25.41 -0.63 -24.76
CA ILE A 633 26.16 -1.75 -24.14
C ILE A 633 27.39 -1.26 -23.36
N ARG A 634 27.98 -0.12 -23.74
CA ARG A 634 29.11 0.49 -23.02
C ARG A 634 28.62 1.31 -21.82
N ARG A 635 28.27 0.62 -20.74
CA ARG A 635 28.06 1.23 -19.42
C ARG A 635 29.38 1.79 -18.92
N GLY A 636 29.39 3.06 -18.51
CA GLY A 636 30.54 3.73 -17.89
C GLY A 636 30.08 4.45 -16.62
N PRO A 637 30.89 4.46 -15.55
CA PRO A 637 30.47 4.96 -14.24
C PRO A 637 30.10 6.45 -14.26
N GLU A 638 30.68 7.25 -15.16
CA GLU A 638 30.32 8.66 -15.33
C GLU A 638 28.86 8.86 -15.78
N ALA A 639 28.32 7.98 -16.62
CA ALA A 639 26.93 8.09 -17.09
C ALA A 639 25.93 7.73 -15.98
N GLU A 640 26.28 6.73 -15.17
CA GLU A 640 25.52 6.32 -13.98
C GLU A 640 25.55 7.40 -12.90
N GLN A 641 26.70 8.02 -12.65
CA GLN A 641 26.83 9.17 -11.76
C GLN A 641 26.01 10.39 -12.21
N ARG A 642 26.02 10.72 -13.52
CA ARG A 642 25.18 11.81 -14.07
C ARG A 642 23.69 11.52 -13.89
N MET A 643 23.24 10.30 -14.21
CA MET A 643 21.85 9.88 -14.03
C MET A 643 21.43 9.97 -12.55
N THR A 644 22.27 9.52 -11.62
CA THR A 644 22.01 9.62 -10.17
C THR A 644 21.96 11.07 -9.69
N ALA A 645 22.85 11.94 -10.19
CA ALA A 645 22.84 13.37 -9.87
C ALA A 645 21.58 14.07 -10.40
N ALA A 646 21.20 13.82 -11.66
CA ALA A 646 19.98 14.35 -12.27
C ALA A 646 18.73 13.90 -11.51
N ARG A 647 18.66 12.64 -11.05
CA ARG A 647 17.57 12.14 -10.21
C ARG A 647 17.52 12.81 -8.83
N LYS A 648 18.66 13.08 -8.18
CA LYS A 648 18.70 13.88 -6.93
C LYS A 648 18.13 15.28 -7.18
N GLN A 649 18.48 15.91 -8.31
CA GLN A 649 17.96 17.23 -8.68
C GLN A 649 16.48 17.22 -9.05
N LEU A 650 15.97 16.19 -9.73
CA LEU A 650 14.53 16.01 -9.96
C LEU A 650 13.75 15.80 -8.65
N ALA A 651 14.28 15.04 -7.69
CA ALA A 651 13.65 14.89 -6.38
C ALA A 651 13.54 16.23 -5.64
N TYR A 652 14.60 17.05 -5.64
CA TYR A 652 14.56 18.42 -5.12
C TYR A 652 13.57 19.32 -5.88
N LEU A 653 13.46 19.17 -7.21
CA LEU A 653 12.49 19.92 -8.01
C LEU A 653 11.06 19.52 -7.63
N PHE A 654 10.76 18.23 -7.55
CA PHE A 654 9.41 17.73 -7.26
C PHE A 654 8.99 18.15 -5.85
N TYR A 655 9.91 18.08 -4.88
CA TYR A 655 9.71 18.66 -3.55
C TYR A 655 9.35 20.15 -3.65
N PHE A 656 10.17 20.98 -4.30
CA PHE A 656 9.96 22.43 -4.41
C PHE A 656 8.64 22.78 -5.13
N LEU A 657 8.32 22.10 -6.23
CA LEU A 657 7.04 22.26 -6.94
C LEU A 657 5.84 21.81 -6.09
N SER A 658 6.02 20.84 -5.18
CA SER A 658 4.97 20.41 -4.25
C SER A 658 4.63 21.45 -3.17
N LEU A 659 5.48 22.46 -2.95
CA LEU A 659 5.24 23.52 -1.94
C LEU A 659 4.28 24.63 -2.40
N PHE A 660 4.28 25.03 -3.67
CA PHE A 660 3.50 26.20 -4.14
C PHE A 660 1.98 26.01 -4.04
N ARG A 661 1.26 26.90 -3.35
CA ARG A 661 -0.20 26.85 -3.14
C ARG A 661 -0.98 27.86 -3.98
N ASP A 662 -0.33 28.65 -4.84
CA ASP A 662 -1.03 29.55 -5.77
C ASP A 662 -1.66 28.81 -6.97
N ARG A 663 -2.86 29.26 -7.37
CA ARG A 663 -3.68 28.64 -8.43
C ARG A 663 -3.16 28.95 -9.84
N GLN A 664 -2.63 30.14 -10.09
CA GLN A 664 -2.07 30.49 -11.40
C GLN A 664 -0.80 29.67 -11.65
N LEU A 665 0.04 29.56 -10.64
CA LEU A 665 1.30 28.83 -10.66
C LEU A 665 1.10 27.30 -10.75
N VAL A 666 0.17 26.71 -10.00
CA VAL A 666 -0.17 25.28 -10.15
C VAL A 666 -0.72 24.99 -11.55
N ASN A 667 -1.50 25.89 -12.15
CA ASN A 667 -1.92 25.78 -13.56
C ASN A 667 -0.74 25.90 -14.56
N PHE A 668 0.26 26.73 -14.27
CA PHE A 668 1.47 26.87 -15.09
C PHE A 668 2.33 25.59 -15.04
N ILE A 669 2.55 25.04 -13.84
CA ILE A 669 3.29 23.79 -13.64
C ILE A 669 2.56 22.62 -14.32
N SER A 670 1.23 22.53 -14.15
CA SER A 670 0.37 21.56 -14.86
C SER A 670 0.50 21.71 -16.38
N GLY A 671 0.41 22.93 -16.90
CA GLY A 671 0.61 23.24 -18.32
C GLY A 671 1.95 22.77 -18.87
N TYR A 672 3.04 22.92 -18.10
CA TYR A 672 4.36 22.40 -18.48
C TYR A 672 4.36 20.87 -18.59
N ILE A 673 3.99 20.17 -17.52
CA ILE A 673 4.16 18.71 -17.43
C ILE A 673 3.20 17.96 -18.35
N VAL A 674 1.98 18.48 -18.54
CA VAL A 674 1.03 17.99 -19.55
C VAL A 674 1.57 18.22 -20.96
N SER A 675 2.20 19.37 -21.25
CA SER A 675 2.85 19.59 -22.56
C SER A 675 4.08 18.71 -22.77
N LEU A 676 4.85 18.38 -21.72
CA LEU A 676 5.95 17.42 -21.80
C LEU A 676 5.45 16.01 -22.14
N HIS A 677 4.47 15.50 -21.38
CA HIS A 677 3.79 14.23 -21.68
C HIS A 677 3.22 14.20 -23.10
N ASN A 678 2.48 15.24 -23.51
CA ASN A 678 1.85 15.31 -24.83
C ASN A 678 2.88 15.31 -25.98
N LYS A 679 4.05 15.96 -25.81
CA LYS A 679 5.14 15.91 -26.80
C LYS A 679 5.79 14.52 -26.84
N VAL A 680 6.01 13.86 -25.71
CA VAL A 680 6.51 12.47 -25.69
C VAL A 680 5.50 11.50 -26.31
N MET A 681 4.20 11.65 -26.05
CA MET A 681 3.14 10.85 -26.69
C MET A 681 3.06 11.07 -28.21
N ASN A 682 3.31 12.28 -28.72
CA ASN A 682 3.46 12.52 -30.16
C ASN A 682 4.66 11.73 -30.74
N ILE A 683 5.83 11.79 -30.08
CA ILE A 683 7.06 11.10 -30.50
C ILE A 683 6.85 9.57 -30.51
N GLN A 684 6.17 9.03 -29.49
CA GLN A 684 5.79 7.61 -29.40
C GLN A 684 4.64 7.21 -30.35
N LYS A 685 4.09 8.14 -31.16
CA LYS A 685 2.95 7.94 -32.06
C LYS A 685 1.67 7.46 -31.35
N ARG A 686 1.44 7.94 -30.12
CA ARG A 686 0.27 7.67 -29.28
C ARG A 686 -0.59 8.93 -29.05
N PRO A 687 -1.06 9.66 -30.08
CA PRO A 687 -1.78 10.92 -29.90
C PRO A 687 -3.13 10.77 -29.17
N HIS A 688 -3.67 9.55 -29.07
CA HIS A 688 -4.88 9.22 -28.30
C HIS A 688 -4.62 9.12 -26.78
N MET A 689 -3.37 9.15 -26.32
CA MET A 689 -2.97 9.16 -24.90
C MET A 689 -2.62 10.57 -24.40
N LYS A 690 -2.99 11.62 -25.13
CA LYS A 690 -2.80 13.01 -24.69
C LYS A 690 -3.69 13.35 -23.50
N ILE A 691 -3.20 14.24 -22.64
CA ILE A 691 -3.91 14.79 -21.49
C ILE A 691 -4.27 16.24 -21.83
N PHE A 692 -5.51 16.66 -21.55
CA PHE A 692 -5.93 18.06 -21.63
C PHE A 692 -5.17 18.90 -20.58
N GLY A 693 -4.90 20.18 -20.87
CA GLY A 693 -4.34 21.09 -19.86
C GLY A 693 -4.47 22.55 -20.24
N LYS A 694 -5.01 23.35 -19.32
CA LYS A 694 -5.42 24.76 -19.49
C LYS A 694 -4.37 25.64 -20.17
N LEU A 695 -3.12 25.57 -19.71
CA LEU A 695 -2.01 26.44 -20.15
C LEU A 695 -1.00 25.75 -21.08
N THR A 696 -1.33 24.58 -21.64
CA THR A 696 -0.44 23.82 -22.55
C THR A 696 0.10 24.65 -23.72
N LYS A 697 -0.74 25.55 -24.28
CA LYS A 697 -0.41 26.49 -25.37
C LYS A 697 0.72 27.48 -25.04
N LEU A 698 1.04 27.74 -23.77
CA LEU A 698 2.21 28.55 -23.39
C LEU A 698 3.52 27.81 -23.66
N PHE A 699 3.47 26.48 -23.74
CA PHE A 699 4.62 25.61 -23.99
C PHE A 699 4.64 25.06 -25.44
N ASP A 700 3.69 25.46 -26.29
CA ASP A 700 3.76 25.32 -27.75
C ASP A 700 4.68 26.41 -28.32
N LEU A 701 5.98 26.26 -28.03
CA LEU A 701 7.03 27.21 -28.34
C LEU A 701 7.69 26.89 -29.68
N ASP A 702 7.86 27.90 -30.53
CA ASP A 702 8.61 27.82 -31.78
C ASP A 702 10.12 27.95 -31.53
N GLY A 703 10.88 26.85 -31.59
CA GLY A 703 12.33 26.95 -31.31
C GLY A 703 13.13 25.65 -31.29
N ASN A 704 14.44 25.84 -31.15
CA ASN A 704 15.46 24.78 -31.21
C ASN A 704 15.64 24.11 -29.84
N PHE A 705 14.60 23.40 -29.39
CA PHE A 705 14.52 22.85 -28.03
C PHE A 705 15.42 21.64 -27.77
N PRO A 706 15.76 21.34 -26.49
CA PRO A 706 16.38 20.08 -26.12
C PRO A 706 15.61 18.90 -26.71
N LYS A 707 16.30 18.08 -27.49
CA LYS A 707 15.71 16.88 -28.11
C LYS A 707 15.21 15.96 -27.01
N LEU A 708 13.92 15.66 -27.01
CA LEU A 708 13.31 14.75 -26.03
C LEU A 708 13.80 13.32 -26.30
N GLU A 709 14.71 12.83 -25.46
CA GLU A 709 15.27 11.47 -25.47
C GLU A 709 14.58 10.57 -24.42
N ILE A 710 13.50 11.08 -23.80
CA ILE A 710 12.71 10.43 -22.75
C ILE A 710 12.17 9.07 -23.20
N THR A 711 12.51 8.04 -22.44
CA THR A 711 12.14 6.63 -22.66
C THR A 711 11.40 6.01 -21.48
N ASN A 712 11.80 6.37 -20.25
CA ASN A 712 11.02 6.10 -19.06
C ASN A 712 10.03 7.27 -18.83
N LEU A 713 8.84 6.94 -18.32
CA LEU A 713 7.79 7.92 -18.02
C LEU A 713 7.55 8.12 -16.52
N ASP A 714 8.14 7.29 -15.65
CA ASP A 714 7.88 7.30 -14.20
C ASP A 714 8.04 8.70 -13.59
N ASP A 715 9.14 9.40 -13.90
CA ASP A 715 9.41 10.77 -13.41
C ASP A 715 8.34 11.77 -13.89
N ILE A 716 7.84 11.62 -15.13
CA ILE A 716 6.76 12.46 -15.68
C ILE A 716 5.44 12.13 -15.01
N ARG A 717 5.15 10.83 -14.82
CA ARG A 717 3.92 10.35 -14.17
C ARG A 717 3.84 10.84 -12.73
N GLN A 718 4.90 10.69 -11.95
CA GLN A 718 4.94 11.15 -10.56
C GLN A 718 4.67 12.65 -10.43
N LEU A 719 5.23 13.48 -11.33
CA LEU A 719 4.98 14.91 -11.33
C LEU A 719 3.58 15.27 -11.87
N LEU A 720 3.03 14.52 -12.85
CA LEU A 720 1.63 14.64 -13.27
C LEU A 720 0.70 14.39 -12.08
N GLU A 721 0.81 13.21 -11.46
CA GLU A 721 0.03 12.72 -10.32
C GLU A 721 0.02 13.77 -9.20
N THR A 722 1.21 14.14 -8.70
CA THR A 722 1.39 15.15 -7.63
C THR A 722 0.81 16.53 -7.99
N THR A 723 0.92 16.98 -9.25
CA THR A 723 0.44 18.31 -9.68
C THR A 723 -1.08 18.32 -9.88
N ILE A 724 -1.64 17.23 -10.42
CA ILE A 724 -3.05 17.11 -10.77
C ILE A 724 -3.91 16.92 -9.52
N GLU A 725 -3.51 16.04 -8.60
CA GLU A 725 -4.20 15.87 -7.32
C GLU A 725 -4.25 17.16 -6.52
N LYS A 726 -3.15 17.92 -6.54
CA LYS A 726 -3.02 19.22 -5.90
C LYS A 726 -3.90 20.29 -6.56
N ALA A 727 -3.93 20.36 -7.89
CA ALA A 727 -4.83 21.27 -8.62
C ALA A 727 -6.31 20.98 -8.31
N TYR A 728 -6.70 19.69 -8.29
CA TYR A 728 -8.05 19.26 -7.91
C TYR A 728 -8.35 19.52 -6.42
N GLY A 729 -7.38 19.31 -5.53
CA GLY A 729 -7.50 19.58 -4.10
C GLY A 729 -7.75 21.06 -3.78
N MET A 730 -7.15 21.96 -4.55
CA MET A 730 -7.37 23.40 -4.44
C MET A 730 -8.72 23.88 -5.01
N SER A 731 -9.30 23.17 -5.98
CA SER A 731 -10.60 23.54 -6.57
C SER A 731 -11.29 22.32 -7.19
N ARG A 732 -12.03 21.56 -6.37
CA ARG A 732 -12.82 20.38 -6.79
C ARG A 732 -13.97 20.69 -7.76
N THR A 733 -14.13 21.94 -8.14
CA THR A 733 -15.15 22.50 -9.04
C THR A 733 -14.57 23.15 -10.30
N ASP A 734 -13.23 23.16 -10.50
CA ASP A 734 -12.62 23.69 -11.75
C ASP A 734 -12.74 22.65 -12.88
N PRO A 735 -13.54 22.90 -13.94
CA PRO A 735 -13.72 21.94 -15.02
C PRO A 735 -12.40 21.60 -15.71
N ASP A 736 -11.46 22.54 -15.81
CA ASP A 736 -10.17 22.26 -16.46
C ASP A 736 -9.30 21.31 -15.63
N ALA A 737 -9.28 21.47 -14.31
CA ALA A 737 -8.55 20.58 -13.41
C ALA A 737 -9.18 19.18 -13.37
N ILE A 738 -10.51 19.10 -13.29
CA ILE A 738 -11.24 17.84 -13.29
C ILE A 738 -11.04 17.09 -14.62
N ARG A 739 -11.12 17.78 -15.77
CA ARG A 739 -10.85 17.20 -17.09
C ARG A 739 -9.41 16.70 -17.21
N THR A 740 -8.44 17.47 -16.72
CA THR A 740 -7.02 17.08 -16.68
C THR A 740 -6.84 15.79 -15.86
N TYR A 741 -7.53 15.66 -14.71
CA TYR A 741 -7.48 14.47 -13.86
C TYR A 741 -8.16 13.26 -14.52
N ALA A 742 -9.34 13.43 -15.13
CA ALA A 742 -10.03 12.37 -15.86
C ALA A 742 -9.17 11.80 -17.00
N ASP A 743 -8.49 12.68 -17.74
CA ASP A 743 -7.57 12.32 -18.81
C ASP A 743 -6.31 11.60 -18.30
N PHE A 744 -5.78 11.98 -17.14
CA PHE A 744 -4.65 11.29 -16.49
C PHE A 744 -5.04 9.87 -16.04
N LEU A 745 -6.15 9.71 -15.32
CA LEU A 745 -6.66 8.40 -14.88
C LEU A 745 -6.95 7.48 -16.08
N PHE A 746 -7.46 8.03 -17.20
CA PHE A 746 -7.64 7.29 -18.44
C PHE A 746 -6.32 6.79 -19.04
N VAL A 747 -5.25 7.58 -18.95
CA VAL A 747 -3.90 7.23 -19.42
C VAL A 747 -3.28 6.12 -18.56
N GLU A 748 -3.44 6.21 -17.23
CA GLU A 748 -3.02 5.18 -16.28
C GLU A 748 -3.93 3.93 -16.26
N LYS A 749 -5.03 3.96 -17.03
CA LYS A 749 -6.05 2.90 -17.18
C LYS A 749 -6.91 2.65 -15.93
N ASP A 750 -6.94 3.58 -14.98
CA ASP A 750 -8.05 3.62 -14.02
C ASP A 750 -9.31 4.14 -14.71
N TYR A 751 -9.98 3.22 -15.40
CA TYR A 751 -11.22 3.49 -16.10
C TYR A 751 -12.38 3.85 -15.16
N GLN A 752 -12.36 3.38 -13.92
CA GLN A 752 -13.41 3.69 -12.92
C GLN A 752 -13.26 5.13 -12.43
N GLY A 753 -12.07 5.51 -11.96
CA GLY A 753 -11.77 6.89 -11.57
C GLY A 753 -11.88 7.86 -12.74
N ALA A 754 -11.44 7.49 -13.94
CA ALA A 754 -11.61 8.32 -15.13
C ALA A 754 -13.09 8.59 -15.46
N ALA A 755 -13.95 7.56 -15.45
CA ALA A 755 -15.39 7.76 -15.65
C ALA A 755 -15.99 8.67 -14.57
N LYS A 756 -15.65 8.44 -13.31
CA LYS A 756 -16.05 9.29 -12.18
C LYS A 756 -15.63 10.75 -12.40
N LYS A 757 -14.38 11.01 -12.81
CA LYS A 757 -13.90 12.37 -13.07
C LYS A 757 -14.52 13.01 -14.32
N TYR A 758 -14.83 12.27 -15.39
CA TYR A 758 -15.62 12.83 -16.49
C TYR A 758 -17.03 13.23 -16.05
N LEU A 759 -17.67 12.46 -15.14
CA LEU A 759 -18.98 12.80 -14.61
C LEU A 759 -18.93 13.99 -13.62
N GLU A 760 -17.88 14.09 -12.80
CA GLU A 760 -17.58 15.30 -12.01
C GLU A 760 -17.38 16.53 -12.93
N TYR A 761 -16.75 16.38 -14.10
CA TYR A 761 -16.58 17.47 -15.07
C TYR A 761 -17.92 17.97 -15.62
N PHE A 762 -18.85 17.08 -16.00
CA PHE A 762 -20.18 17.51 -16.43
C PHE A 762 -20.96 18.18 -15.28
N ALA A 763 -20.88 17.64 -14.06
CA ALA A 763 -21.51 18.24 -12.87
C ALA A 763 -20.93 19.62 -12.49
N ALA A 764 -19.64 19.86 -12.76
CA ALA A 764 -18.99 21.16 -12.55
C ALA A 764 -19.39 22.22 -13.59
N ASN A 765 -19.89 21.82 -14.76
CA ASN A 765 -20.45 22.73 -15.76
C ASN A 765 -21.96 22.96 -15.54
N ASP A 766 -22.71 21.94 -15.13
CA ASP A 766 -24.11 22.03 -14.70
C ASP A 766 -24.40 20.99 -13.61
N PRO A 767 -24.60 21.41 -12.34
CA PRO A 767 -24.91 20.50 -11.23
C PRO A 767 -26.22 19.70 -11.41
N THR A 768 -27.11 20.10 -12.32
CA THR A 768 -28.35 19.39 -12.64
C THR A 768 -28.20 18.38 -13.78
N LEU A 769 -27.00 18.28 -14.38
CA LEU A 769 -26.67 17.41 -15.51
C LEU A 769 -27.55 17.62 -16.77
N ARG A 770 -28.10 18.81 -16.96
CA ARG A 770 -28.91 19.21 -18.13
C ARG A 770 -28.07 19.86 -19.24
N VAL A 771 -26.77 19.54 -19.28
CA VAL A 771 -25.83 19.97 -20.32
C VAL A 771 -26.36 19.52 -21.69
N SER A 772 -26.57 20.47 -22.60
CA SER A 772 -27.06 20.17 -23.96
C SER A 772 -25.95 19.53 -24.80
N THR A 773 -26.28 18.51 -25.59
CA THR A 773 -25.32 17.72 -26.38
C THR A 773 -24.65 18.50 -27.53
N SER A 774 -25.10 19.73 -27.80
CA SER A 774 -24.51 20.64 -28.79
C SER A 774 -23.67 21.76 -28.14
N SER A 775 -23.19 21.57 -26.91
CA SER A 775 -22.29 22.49 -26.22
C SER A 775 -20.83 22.01 -26.29
N ASP A 776 -19.87 22.91 -26.16
CA ASP A 776 -18.43 22.60 -26.18
C ASP A 776 -17.98 21.70 -25.00
N VAL A 777 -18.84 21.51 -23.98
CA VAL A 777 -18.67 20.55 -22.89
C VAL A 777 -18.77 19.10 -23.39
N PHE A 778 -19.55 18.85 -24.45
CA PHE A 778 -19.68 17.55 -25.12
C PHE A 778 -18.55 17.34 -26.15
N ASP A 779 -17.31 17.40 -25.67
CA ASP A 779 -16.11 17.12 -26.46
C ASP A 779 -16.06 15.63 -26.89
N ASP A 780 -15.96 15.36 -28.20
CA ASP A 780 -15.91 14.01 -28.76
C ASP A 780 -14.80 13.14 -28.13
N MET A 781 -13.68 13.71 -27.67
CA MET A 781 -12.62 12.98 -26.96
C MET A 781 -13.09 12.52 -25.57
N ILE A 782 -13.81 13.37 -24.84
CA ILE A 782 -14.39 13.03 -23.52
C ILE A 782 -15.41 11.89 -23.71
N ILE A 783 -16.32 12.02 -24.66
CA ILE A 783 -17.36 11.00 -24.92
C ILE A 783 -16.73 9.69 -25.41
N GLN A 784 -15.73 9.75 -26.29
CA GLN A 784 -14.97 8.60 -26.75
C GLN A 784 -14.26 7.86 -25.60
N ARG A 785 -13.76 8.58 -24.59
CA ARG A 785 -13.11 8.03 -23.39
C ARG A 785 -14.12 7.49 -22.37
N LEU A 786 -15.17 8.26 -22.04
CA LEU A 786 -16.26 7.83 -21.17
C LEU A 786 -16.93 6.54 -21.68
N ARG A 787 -17.11 6.40 -23.01
CA ARG A 787 -17.55 5.13 -23.62
C ARG A 787 -16.62 3.97 -23.27
N ILE A 788 -15.31 4.15 -23.46
CA ILE A 788 -14.29 3.12 -23.20
C ILE A 788 -14.30 2.74 -21.72
N CYS A 789 -14.34 3.73 -20.81
CA CYS A 789 -14.43 3.47 -19.38
C CYS A 789 -15.69 2.68 -19.01
N THR A 790 -16.83 3.04 -19.61
CA THR A 790 -18.11 2.38 -19.38
C THR A 790 -18.15 0.96 -19.94
N ALA A 791 -17.43 0.70 -21.03
CA ALA A 791 -17.23 -0.66 -21.53
C ALA A 791 -16.33 -1.51 -20.61
N HIS A 792 -15.20 -0.96 -20.14
CA HIS A 792 -14.30 -1.65 -19.20
C HIS A 792 -14.94 -1.91 -17.82
N SER A 793 -15.93 -1.10 -17.44
CA SER A 793 -16.73 -1.29 -16.22
C SER A 793 -17.78 -2.40 -16.36
N GLY A 794 -18.01 -2.91 -17.58
CA GLY A 794 -18.98 -3.95 -17.91
C GLY A 794 -20.37 -3.44 -18.26
N TYR A 795 -20.61 -2.14 -18.34
CA TYR A 795 -21.91 -1.55 -18.70
C TYR A 795 -21.99 -1.35 -20.22
N LEU A 796 -22.10 -2.44 -20.97
CA LEU A 796 -21.89 -2.48 -22.42
C LEU A 796 -23.04 -1.80 -23.20
N THR A 797 -24.28 -1.89 -22.71
CA THR A 797 -25.42 -1.19 -23.31
C THR A 797 -25.33 0.31 -23.05
N MET A 798 -25.04 0.71 -21.81
CA MET A 798 -24.83 2.12 -21.44
C MET A 798 -23.66 2.72 -22.22
N SER A 799 -22.56 1.97 -22.38
CA SER A 799 -21.43 2.34 -23.24
C SER A 799 -21.87 2.59 -24.67
N MET A 800 -22.63 1.67 -25.28
CA MET A 800 -23.19 1.87 -26.62
C MET A 800 -24.08 3.14 -26.68
N LEU A 801 -24.89 3.41 -25.65
CA LEU A 801 -25.73 4.60 -25.57
C LEU A 801 -24.98 5.92 -25.34
N THR A 802 -23.79 5.91 -24.74
CA THR A 802 -22.92 7.12 -24.72
C THR A 802 -22.47 7.54 -26.13
N CYS A 803 -22.45 6.63 -27.11
CA CYS A 803 -22.08 6.97 -28.48
C CYS A 803 -23.08 7.95 -29.12
N GLN A 804 -24.34 8.01 -28.64
CA GLN A 804 -25.38 8.91 -29.15
C GLN A 804 -24.97 10.39 -29.09
N TRP A 805 -24.08 10.73 -28.16
CA TRP A 805 -23.58 12.08 -27.94
C TRP A 805 -22.43 12.50 -28.86
N LEU A 806 -21.80 11.55 -29.58
CA LEU A 806 -20.69 11.87 -30.48
C LEU A 806 -21.17 12.68 -31.70
N GLN A 807 -20.46 13.76 -32.02
CA GLN A 807 -20.71 14.55 -33.22
C GLN A 807 -19.98 13.94 -34.43
N VAL A 808 -18.70 13.59 -34.28
CA VAL A 808 -17.88 13.01 -35.35
C VAL A 808 -17.69 11.51 -35.16
N GLY A 809 -17.76 10.75 -36.26
CA GLY A 809 -17.40 9.32 -36.28
C GLY A 809 -18.39 8.37 -35.59
N ARG A 810 -19.52 8.86 -35.07
CA ARG A 810 -20.57 8.13 -34.33
C ARG A 810 -20.82 6.69 -34.80
N ARG A 811 -21.04 6.48 -36.10
CA ARG A 811 -21.31 5.14 -36.68
C ARG A 811 -20.19 4.12 -36.41
N LYS A 812 -18.92 4.55 -36.41
CA LYS A 812 -17.76 3.70 -36.08
C LYS A 812 -17.64 3.43 -34.57
N ALA A 813 -18.16 4.33 -33.73
CA ALA A 813 -18.24 4.13 -32.29
C ALA A 813 -19.30 3.09 -31.92
N TYR A 814 -20.51 3.19 -32.51
CA TYR A 814 -21.56 2.16 -32.35
C TYR A 814 -21.09 0.78 -32.80
N GLN A 815 -20.43 0.66 -33.95
CA GLN A 815 -19.90 -0.61 -34.44
C GLN A 815 -19.00 -1.29 -33.42
N LYS A 816 -18.08 -0.55 -32.79
CA LYS A 816 -17.18 -1.09 -31.75
C LYS A 816 -17.90 -1.41 -30.45
N ALA A 817 -18.83 -0.57 -30.00
CA ALA A 817 -19.60 -0.84 -28.79
C ALA A 817 -20.50 -2.09 -28.95
N MET A 818 -21.11 -2.25 -30.13
CA MET A 818 -21.91 -3.43 -30.48
C MET A 818 -21.04 -4.69 -30.65
N GLU A 819 -19.82 -4.57 -31.20
CA GLU A 819 -18.84 -5.66 -31.23
C GLU A 819 -18.46 -6.12 -29.81
N MET A 820 -18.32 -5.20 -28.85
CA MET A 820 -18.12 -5.57 -27.44
C MET A 820 -19.37 -6.22 -26.82
N LEU A 821 -20.57 -5.66 -27.06
CA LEU A 821 -21.84 -6.17 -26.55
C LEU A 821 -22.22 -7.56 -27.10
N LYS A 822 -21.87 -7.88 -28.36
CA LYS A 822 -22.10 -9.21 -28.95
C LYS A 822 -21.16 -10.29 -28.41
N ASN A 823 -20.00 -9.90 -27.86
CA ASN A 823 -18.93 -10.83 -27.47
C ASN A 823 -18.76 -10.98 -25.94
N ASN A 824 -19.49 -10.22 -25.11
CA ASN A 824 -19.32 -10.20 -23.65
C ASN A 824 -20.66 -10.03 -22.94
N GLU A 825 -20.76 -10.51 -21.70
CA GLU A 825 -21.92 -10.26 -20.84
C GLU A 825 -21.92 -8.82 -20.31
N THR A 826 -23.11 -8.21 -20.18
CA THR A 826 -23.27 -6.84 -19.66
C THR A 826 -23.76 -6.85 -18.21
N ARG A 827 -23.29 -5.87 -17.43
CA ARG A 827 -23.69 -5.60 -16.03
C ARG A 827 -24.78 -4.55 -15.90
N ASP A 828 -25.17 -3.90 -17.00
CA ASP A 828 -26.32 -3.00 -17.02
C ASP A 828 -27.64 -3.74 -17.26
N VAL A 829 -28.75 -3.05 -17.01
CA VAL A 829 -30.12 -3.58 -17.15
C VAL A 829 -30.58 -3.71 -18.62
N GLY A 830 -29.64 -3.72 -19.58
CA GLY A 830 -29.87 -4.01 -20.99
C GLY A 830 -31.02 -3.23 -21.62
N ALA A 831 -32.10 -3.92 -21.97
CA ALA A 831 -33.26 -3.30 -22.61
C ALA A 831 -34.03 -2.29 -21.74
N ASN A 832 -33.86 -2.29 -20.42
CA ASN A 832 -34.47 -1.26 -19.58
C ASN A 832 -33.80 0.12 -19.80
N CYS A 833 -32.60 0.16 -20.38
CA CYS A 833 -31.95 1.40 -20.84
C CYS A 833 -32.64 2.05 -22.05
N ALA A 834 -33.75 1.48 -22.57
CA ALA A 834 -34.49 2.01 -23.71
C ALA A 834 -35.01 3.45 -23.52
N GLU A 835 -35.24 3.89 -22.28
CA GLU A 835 -35.62 5.29 -22.00
C GLU A 835 -34.47 6.30 -22.15
N PHE A 836 -33.23 5.84 -22.32
CA PHE A 836 -32.06 6.68 -22.59
C PHE A 836 -31.78 6.82 -24.10
N VAL A 837 -32.61 6.23 -24.96
CA VAL A 837 -32.39 6.19 -26.41
C VAL A 837 -32.94 7.46 -27.09
N ILE A 838 -32.08 8.13 -27.83
CA ILE A 838 -32.32 9.36 -28.62
C ILE A 838 -31.97 9.20 -30.11
N ASP A 839 -31.13 8.22 -30.47
CA ASP A 839 -30.65 8.00 -31.83
C ASP A 839 -31.29 6.76 -32.46
N VAL A 840 -31.91 6.92 -33.64
CA VAL A 840 -32.52 5.83 -34.41
C VAL A 840 -31.49 4.73 -34.74
N THR A 841 -30.23 5.09 -34.96
CA THR A 841 -29.12 4.14 -35.20
C THR A 841 -28.93 3.18 -34.02
N ALA A 842 -29.09 3.67 -32.78
CA ALA A 842 -29.00 2.85 -31.58
C ALA A 842 -30.21 1.91 -31.44
N VAL A 843 -31.41 2.36 -31.81
CA VAL A 843 -32.62 1.51 -31.88
C VAL A 843 -32.44 0.40 -32.91
N GLU A 844 -32.01 0.73 -34.13
CA GLU A 844 -31.77 -0.23 -35.22
C GLU A 844 -30.80 -1.33 -34.78
N MET A 845 -29.61 -0.93 -34.30
CA MET A 845 -28.55 -1.88 -33.95
C MET A 845 -28.90 -2.74 -32.71
N LEU A 846 -29.57 -2.19 -31.69
CA LEU A 846 -30.07 -2.99 -30.57
C LEU A 846 -31.21 -3.92 -30.99
N SER A 847 -32.10 -3.48 -31.88
CA SER A 847 -33.23 -4.32 -32.33
C SER A 847 -32.75 -5.54 -33.11
N GLN A 848 -31.75 -5.37 -33.99
CA GLN A 848 -31.08 -6.46 -34.68
C GLN A 848 -30.41 -7.42 -33.70
N PHE A 849 -29.66 -6.91 -32.72
CA PHE A 849 -29.02 -7.73 -31.69
C PHE A 849 -30.02 -8.55 -30.86
N TYR A 850 -31.10 -7.93 -30.35
CA TYR A 850 -32.12 -8.66 -29.60
C TYR A 850 -32.91 -9.64 -30.47
N GLN A 851 -33.07 -9.38 -31.77
CA GLN A 851 -33.69 -10.32 -32.71
C GLN A 851 -32.79 -11.53 -33.00
N GLU A 852 -31.49 -11.30 -33.28
CA GLU A 852 -30.48 -12.36 -33.45
C GLU A 852 -30.42 -13.28 -32.21
N MET A 853 -30.36 -12.68 -31.01
CA MET A 853 -30.29 -13.38 -29.73
C MET A 853 -31.66 -13.91 -29.24
N ARG A 854 -32.73 -13.76 -30.03
CA ARG A 854 -34.12 -14.19 -29.73
C ARG A 854 -34.71 -13.60 -28.43
N MET A 855 -34.22 -12.45 -27.99
CA MET A 855 -34.61 -11.76 -26.75
C MET A 855 -35.91 -10.94 -26.95
N THR A 856 -37.03 -11.61 -27.24
CA THR A 856 -38.30 -10.96 -27.62
C THR A 856 -38.85 -9.97 -26.59
N LYS A 857 -38.70 -10.25 -25.28
CA LYS A 857 -39.07 -9.29 -24.21
C LYS A 857 -38.24 -8.01 -24.31
N SER A 858 -36.92 -8.14 -24.46
CA SER A 858 -35.97 -7.03 -24.59
C SER A 858 -36.23 -6.19 -25.84
N LEU A 859 -36.56 -6.85 -26.95
CA LEU A 859 -36.95 -6.20 -28.21
C LEU A 859 -38.24 -5.37 -28.03
N ASN A 860 -39.25 -5.92 -27.35
CA ASN A 860 -40.50 -5.19 -27.06
C ASN A 860 -40.25 -3.99 -26.13
N THR A 861 -39.49 -4.14 -25.04
CA THR A 861 -39.12 -3.03 -24.15
C THR A 861 -38.36 -1.92 -24.89
N LEU A 862 -37.44 -2.29 -25.79
CA LEU A 862 -36.75 -1.34 -26.66
C LEU A 862 -37.72 -0.55 -27.54
N TYR A 863 -38.67 -1.21 -28.20
CA TYR A 863 -39.67 -0.52 -29.03
C TYR A 863 -40.62 0.35 -28.20
N THR A 864 -41.05 -0.07 -27.00
CA THR A 864 -41.85 0.78 -26.11
C THR A 864 -41.06 2.03 -25.68
N GLY A 865 -39.80 1.89 -25.29
CA GLY A 865 -38.95 3.03 -24.92
C GLY A 865 -38.61 3.96 -26.10
N ALA A 866 -38.37 3.42 -27.29
CA ALA A 866 -38.05 4.20 -28.49
C ALA A 866 -39.28 4.91 -29.09
N SER A 867 -40.46 4.28 -29.09
CA SER A 867 -41.69 4.82 -29.69
C SER A 867 -42.23 6.08 -29.02
N SER A 868 -41.77 6.41 -27.81
CA SER A 868 -42.15 7.63 -27.09
C SER A 868 -41.41 8.87 -27.61
N LEU A 869 -42.00 9.55 -28.60
CA LEU A 869 -41.72 10.90 -29.10
C LEU A 869 -40.32 11.22 -29.69
N SER A 870 -39.19 10.79 -29.14
CA SER A 870 -37.85 11.18 -29.66
C SER A 870 -37.47 10.50 -30.98
N ALA A 871 -37.74 9.20 -31.14
CA ALA A 871 -37.28 8.46 -32.31
C ALA A 871 -38.17 8.63 -33.56
N ASN A 872 -39.30 9.33 -33.45
CA ASN A 872 -40.23 9.54 -34.55
C ASN A 872 -39.87 10.83 -35.33
N GLN A 873 -39.35 10.65 -36.54
CA GLN A 873 -38.90 11.74 -37.43
C GLN A 873 -40.01 12.74 -37.81
N ASN A 874 -41.28 12.41 -37.58
CA ASN A 874 -42.44 13.28 -37.86
C ASN A 874 -42.81 14.23 -36.71
N VAL A 875 -42.07 14.20 -35.58
CA VAL A 875 -42.31 15.06 -34.42
C VAL A 875 -41.66 16.44 -34.62
N PRO A 876 -42.33 17.56 -34.26
CA PRO A 876 -41.74 18.90 -34.36
C PRO A 876 -40.41 19.00 -33.61
N GLY A 877 -39.35 19.47 -34.29
CA GLY A 877 -37.97 19.40 -33.79
C GLY A 877 -37.69 20.05 -32.43
N ILE A 878 -38.55 20.98 -31.98
CA ILE A 878 -38.49 21.56 -30.63
C ILE A 878 -38.77 20.48 -29.57
N LEU A 879 -39.81 19.66 -29.77
CA LEU A 879 -40.16 18.56 -28.87
C LEU A 879 -39.10 17.45 -28.93
N THR A 880 -38.61 17.14 -30.13
CA THR A 880 -37.53 16.16 -30.33
C THR A 880 -36.25 16.58 -29.60
N LYS A 881 -35.91 17.88 -29.63
CA LYS A 881 -34.77 18.44 -28.88
C LYS A 881 -34.99 18.35 -27.36
N GLN A 882 -36.14 18.82 -26.86
CA GLN A 882 -36.45 18.77 -25.42
C GLN A 882 -36.43 17.34 -24.87
N GLU A 883 -36.96 16.37 -25.62
CA GLU A 883 -36.92 14.96 -25.23
C GLU A 883 -35.50 14.39 -25.30
N ALA A 884 -34.68 14.78 -26.29
CA ALA A 884 -33.27 14.38 -26.35
C ALA A 884 -32.43 14.94 -25.19
N GLU A 885 -32.69 16.17 -24.77
CA GLU A 885 -32.09 16.80 -23.58
C GLU A 885 -32.55 16.10 -22.30
N ARG A 886 -33.85 15.78 -22.17
CA ARG A 886 -34.41 15.01 -21.04
C ARG A 886 -33.79 13.62 -20.90
N ARG A 887 -33.62 12.89 -22.02
CA ARG A 887 -33.01 11.54 -22.03
C ARG A 887 -31.50 11.58 -21.81
N THR A 888 -30.82 12.61 -22.31
CA THR A 888 -29.40 12.85 -22.02
C THR A 888 -29.18 13.09 -20.53
N ALA A 889 -29.97 13.99 -19.91
CA ALA A 889 -29.92 14.22 -18.47
C ALA A 889 -30.19 12.92 -17.69
N LYS A 890 -31.20 12.14 -18.07
CA LYS A 890 -31.46 10.81 -17.46
C LYS A 890 -30.27 9.86 -17.54
N LEU A 891 -29.66 9.71 -18.72
CA LEU A 891 -28.49 8.83 -18.91
C LEU A 891 -27.28 9.32 -18.11
N MET A 892 -27.06 10.64 -18.07
CA MET A 892 -26.03 11.28 -17.27
C MET A 892 -26.24 11.04 -15.77
N THR A 893 -27.46 11.23 -15.26
CA THR A 893 -27.80 10.94 -13.85
C THR A 893 -27.63 9.45 -13.52
N ALA A 894 -28.06 8.55 -14.40
CA ALA A 894 -27.89 7.11 -14.19
C ALA A 894 -26.40 6.69 -14.13
N LEU A 895 -25.56 7.27 -15.01
CA LEU A 895 -24.11 7.07 -14.94
C LEU A 895 -23.51 7.69 -13.68
N ALA A 896 -23.91 8.92 -13.31
CA ALA A 896 -23.45 9.58 -12.08
C ALA A 896 -23.78 8.74 -10.84
N SER A 897 -25.01 8.22 -10.72
CA SER A 897 -25.41 7.31 -9.64
C SER A 897 -24.51 6.07 -9.54
N ILE A 898 -24.20 5.44 -10.69
CA ILE A 898 -23.32 4.27 -10.77
C ILE A 898 -21.89 4.59 -10.27
N TYR A 899 -21.24 5.64 -10.80
CA TYR A 899 -19.82 5.93 -10.48
C TYR A 899 -19.60 6.76 -9.22
N PHE A 900 -20.62 7.43 -8.69
CA PHE A 900 -20.55 8.14 -7.41
C PHE A 900 -20.95 7.24 -6.23
N GLY A 901 -21.60 6.09 -6.49
CA GLY A 901 -22.18 5.24 -5.43
C GLY A 901 -23.44 5.85 -4.80
N LEU A 902 -24.09 6.78 -5.50
CA LEU A 902 -25.26 7.52 -5.02
C LEU A 902 -26.54 6.96 -5.64
N HIS A 903 -27.28 6.18 -4.86
CA HIS A 903 -28.68 5.91 -5.16
C HIS A 903 -29.50 7.19 -4.91
N LEU A 904 -29.93 7.82 -6.00
CA LEU A 904 -30.89 8.94 -6.04
C LEU A 904 -32.32 8.42 -6.19
#